data_AF-A0AAW4Z330-F1
#
_entry.id   AF-A0AAW4Z330-F1
#
_cell.length_a   1.000
_cell.length_b   1.000
_cell.length_c   1.000
_cell.angle_alpha   90.00
_cell.angle_beta   90.00
_cell.angle_gamma   90.00
#
_symmetry.space_group_name_H-M   'P 1'
#
loop_
_entity.id
_entity.type
_entity.pdbx_description
1 polymer ?
#
loop_
_entity_poly.entity_id
_entity_poly.type
_entity_poly.pdbx_seq_one_letter_code
_entity_poly.pdbx_strand_id
1 'polypeptide(L)'
;MKYTCIKTVAIYLLATLPLLANASTHKVKITHSVMVGDGIAKFIPEGFDAQKIPSFAIEKEPREQGALPADWVLVPEFSLTDGKANASLTVPEGTSIYGGGEVTGSLLRNGKTIKLWNTDSGAYGVDKGTRLYQSHPWMMGVRKDGTAFGILFDTTWKAELSSTDEKIELKSEGIPFRVFIIDRESPQAVIRGLSELTGTMPMIPRWALGYQQCRFSYSPDSRVIEIADTFRLKRIPCDVIWMDIDYMDGYRIFTFNPKSFPNPKAVNRDLHIRGFHSAWMIDPGAKVDPNYFVYKSGTENDVWVKTADGKNFHGDAWPGAAAFPDFTSPKVNKWWRNLYKDFLAQGVDGVWNDVNEPQINDTPNKTMPEDNLHRGGGKLPAGTHLQYHNVYGFLMVKASREGILDARPEKRPFILTRSNFLGGQRYAATWTGDNGSCWDHLKMSVPMSLTLGLSGQPFSGADIGGFLFNADADLFGNWIGFGAFYPFARGHACAGTNNKEPWVFGQKVEDASRIALERRYILLPYFYTLLHEASTNGMPIMRPVFFSDPKDLSLRAEEEAFLVGDNLLIIPAFANQPALPKGIWKELSLVEGDQNDKYQAKMKIRGGAIIPTGKIIQNTTENSLDPLTLLVCLDEQGKASGNMYWDAGDGWSYKKGDYSLLQFVAERNGDKVTVKLTKKTGKYNTENKDMAVIKIITDQGIRQASGNLVEGIEIRL
;
A
#
# COMPACT_ATOMS: atom_id res chain seq x y z
N MET A 1 -40.33 52.07 52.36
CA MET A 1 -41.56 51.44 52.89
C MET A 1 -41.66 50.05 52.26
N LYS A 2 -41.40 48.98 53.02
CA LYS A 2 -42.41 48.08 53.64
C LYS A 2 -43.21 47.31 52.57
N TYR A 3 -43.36 45.97 52.50
CA TYR A 3 -42.94 44.80 53.29
C TYR A 3 -43.12 43.53 52.42
N THR A 4 -42.45 42.47 52.85
CA THR A 4 -42.39 41.04 52.48
C THR A 4 -43.73 40.27 52.36
N CYS A 5 -43.79 39.19 51.55
CA CYS A 5 -44.16 37.82 52.01
C CYS A 5 -43.98 36.66 50.98
N ILE A 6 -42.99 35.83 51.27
CA ILE A 6 -42.75 34.37 51.14
C ILE A 6 -43.85 33.43 50.58
N LYS A 7 -43.42 32.43 49.77
CA LYS A 7 -43.78 30.97 49.67
C LYS A 7 -43.86 30.55 48.18
N THR A 8 -43.24 29.51 47.62
CA THR A 8 -42.70 28.21 48.10
C THR A 8 -41.74 27.68 47.02
N VAL A 9 -40.58 27.15 47.44
CA VAL A 9 -39.68 26.34 46.59
C VAL A 9 -40.26 24.93 46.51
N ALA A 10 -40.61 24.47 45.31
CA ALA A 10 -40.96 23.07 45.04
C ALA A 10 -39.85 22.45 44.18
N ILE A 11 -39.12 21.54 44.82
CA ILE A 11 -38.11 20.67 44.24
C ILE A 11 -38.81 19.71 43.26
N TYR A 12 -38.43 19.75 41.98
CA TYR A 12 -38.56 18.60 41.09
C TYR A 12 -37.15 18.10 40.76
N LEU A 13 -36.64 17.24 41.64
CA LEU A 13 -35.60 16.26 41.29
C LEU A 13 -36.28 15.23 40.38
N LEU A 14 -36.29 15.46 39.07
CA LEU A 14 -36.39 14.37 38.10
C LEU A 14 -34.99 13.78 37.98
N ALA A 15 -34.71 12.80 38.84
CA ALA A 15 -33.61 11.89 38.65
C ALA A 15 -33.86 11.14 37.33
N THR A 16 -33.20 11.57 36.26
CA THR A 16 -32.98 10.74 35.09
C THR A 16 -32.02 9.62 35.53
N LEU A 17 -32.60 8.55 36.08
CA LEU A 17 -31.94 7.25 36.13
C LEU A 17 -31.43 6.95 34.71
N PRO A 18 -30.12 6.76 34.49
CA PRO A 18 -29.70 6.12 33.27
C PRO A 18 -30.29 4.72 33.33
N LEU A 19 -31.21 4.40 32.43
CA LEU A 19 -31.45 3.02 32.05
C LEU A 19 -30.11 2.49 31.51
N LEU A 20 -29.30 1.96 32.41
CA LEU A 20 -28.27 0.99 32.08
C LEU A 20 -29.04 -0.23 31.58
N ALA A 21 -29.44 -0.19 30.30
CA ALA A 21 -29.72 -1.40 29.58
C ALA A 21 -28.41 -2.20 29.61
N ASN A 22 -28.37 -3.24 30.45
CA ASN A 22 -27.27 -4.18 30.42
C ASN A 22 -27.25 -4.77 29.01
N ALA A 23 -26.26 -4.37 28.20
CA ALA A 23 -26.06 -4.91 26.86
C ALA A 23 -26.05 -6.44 26.94
N SER A 24 -27.00 -7.07 26.27
CA SER A 24 -27.16 -8.52 26.35
C SER A 24 -26.21 -9.16 25.35
N THR A 25 -25.15 -9.81 25.84
CA THR A 25 -24.21 -10.54 25.01
C THR A 25 -24.52 -12.03 25.07
N HIS A 26 -24.76 -12.65 23.92
CA HIS A 26 -25.05 -14.07 23.81
C HIS A 26 -24.08 -14.75 22.84
N LYS A 27 -23.60 -15.95 23.19
CA LYS A 27 -22.72 -16.74 22.33
C LYS A 27 -23.48 -17.26 21.10
N VAL A 28 -22.83 -17.25 19.95
CA VAL A 28 -23.32 -17.79 18.69
C VAL A 28 -22.55 -19.08 18.37
N LYS A 29 -23.27 -20.13 17.99
CA LYS A 29 -22.65 -21.43 17.70
C LYS A 29 -21.96 -21.41 16.33
N ILE A 30 -20.86 -22.15 16.20
CA ILE A 30 -20.27 -22.48 14.91
C ILE A 30 -21.15 -23.58 14.29
N THR A 31 -21.63 -23.36 13.06
CA THR A 31 -22.44 -24.32 12.32
C THR A 31 -21.62 -25.16 11.35
N HIS A 32 -20.49 -24.64 10.88
CA HIS A 32 -19.59 -25.33 9.97
C HIS A 32 -18.14 -24.91 10.22
N SER A 33 -17.23 -25.88 10.27
CA SER A 33 -15.79 -25.68 10.34
C SER A 33 -15.08 -26.67 9.43
N VAL A 34 -14.15 -26.17 8.62
CA VAL A 34 -13.61 -26.97 7.51
C VAL A 34 -12.24 -26.43 7.06
N MET A 35 -11.37 -27.34 6.62
CA MET A 35 -10.13 -26.97 5.92
C MET A 35 -10.45 -26.52 4.50
N VAL A 36 -9.85 -25.41 4.07
CA VAL A 36 -10.05 -24.83 2.73
C VAL A 36 -8.73 -24.60 1.97
N GLY A 37 -7.61 -24.92 2.60
CA GLY A 37 -6.26 -24.81 2.05
C GLY A 37 -5.25 -25.41 3.03
N ASP A 38 -3.98 -25.46 2.61
CA ASP A 38 -2.90 -25.94 3.45
C ASP A 38 -2.71 -25.03 4.67
N GLY A 39 -3.01 -25.53 5.87
CA GLY A 39 -3.03 -24.71 7.09
C GLY A 39 -4.07 -23.59 7.09
N ILE A 40 -5.14 -23.67 6.28
CA ILE A 40 -6.20 -22.65 6.23
C ILE A 40 -7.55 -23.26 6.59
N ALA A 41 -8.16 -22.77 7.66
CA ALA A 41 -9.48 -23.16 8.14
C ALA A 41 -10.51 -22.04 7.95
N LYS A 42 -11.75 -22.44 7.67
CA LYS A 42 -12.93 -21.56 7.56
C LYS A 42 -13.93 -21.93 8.66
N PHE A 43 -14.45 -20.92 9.34
CA PHE A 43 -15.44 -21.05 10.42
C PHE A 43 -16.68 -20.22 10.11
N ILE A 44 -17.85 -20.86 10.13
CA ILE A 44 -19.13 -20.23 9.82
C ILE A 44 -20.01 -20.22 11.07
N PRO A 45 -20.41 -19.05 11.59
CA PRO A 45 -21.35 -18.95 12.70
C PRO A 45 -22.79 -19.17 12.25
N GLU A 46 -23.65 -19.56 13.19
CA GLU A 46 -25.11 -19.51 13.01
C GLU A 46 -25.57 -18.10 12.61
N GLY A 47 -26.47 -18.02 11.64
CA GLY A 47 -26.98 -16.76 11.10
C GLY A 47 -26.14 -16.10 10.01
N PHE A 48 -24.95 -16.64 9.66
CA PHE A 48 -24.21 -16.18 8.49
C PHE A 48 -24.96 -16.47 7.20
N ASP A 49 -25.02 -15.48 6.30
CA ASP A 49 -25.62 -15.59 4.98
C ASP A 49 -24.73 -14.89 3.94
N ALA A 50 -24.08 -15.68 3.09
CA ALA A 50 -23.17 -15.19 2.06
C ALA A 50 -23.86 -14.32 0.99
N GLN A 51 -25.19 -14.36 0.88
CA GLN A 51 -25.94 -13.47 -0.02
C GLN A 51 -26.14 -12.08 0.59
N LYS A 52 -26.16 -11.97 1.93
CA LYS A 52 -26.30 -10.70 2.65
C LYS A 52 -24.96 -10.03 2.93
N ILE A 53 -23.92 -10.82 3.20
CA ILE A 53 -22.54 -10.34 3.35
C ILE A 53 -21.66 -11.07 2.32
N PRO A 54 -21.65 -10.61 1.06
CA PRO A 54 -20.66 -11.08 0.10
C PRO A 54 -19.26 -10.63 0.56
N SER A 55 -18.26 -11.48 0.33
CA SER A 55 -16.87 -11.12 0.62
C SER A 55 -16.29 -10.17 -0.42
N PHE A 56 -15.53 -9.18 0.07
CA PHE A 56 -14.69 -8.31 -0.74
C PHE A 56 -13.20 -8.62 -0.56
N ALA A 57 -12.83 -9.18 0.59
CA ALA A 57 -11.46 -9.61 0.88
C ALA A 57 -11.08 -10.85 0.06
N ILE A 58 -11.93 -11.88 0.05
CA ILE A 58 -11.66 -13.15 -0.60
C ILE A 58 -11.80 -13.02 -2.12
N GLU A 59 -10.75 -13.38 -2.88
CA GLU A 59 -10.76 -13.29 -4.35
C GLU A 59 -11.76 -14.28 -4.95
N LYS A 60 -11.74 -15.52 -4.43
CA LYS A 60 -12.61 -16.60 -4.86
C LYS A 60 -12.92 -17.50 -3.68
N GLU A 61 -14.18 -17.90 -3.55
CA GLU A 61 -14.60 -18.83 -2.50
C GLU A 61 -13.73 -20.11 -2.56
N PRO A 62 -12.99 -20.42 -1.47
CA PRO A 62 -12.07 -21.55 -1.49
C PRO A 62 -12.82 -22.87 -1.38
N ARG A 63 -12.28 -23.91 -2.02
CA ARG A 63 -12.87 -25.25 -2.00
C ARG A 63 -12.61 -25.92 -0.66
N GLU A 64 -13.61 -26.62 -0.15
CA GLU A 64 -13.47 -27.42 1.06
C GLU A 64 -12.62 -28.66 0.78
N GLN A 65 -11.63 -28.92 1.63
CA GLN A 65 -10.62 -29.96 1.47
C GLN A 65 -10.74 -31.09 2.49
N GLY A 66 -11.49 -30.88 3.59
CA GLY A 66 -11.71 -31.89 4.61
C GLY A 66 -12.04 -31.29 5.98
N ALA A 67 -12.32 -32.16 6.95
CA ALA A 67 -12.52 -31.76 8.33
C ALA A 67 -11.24 -31.15 8.92
N LEU A 68 -11.40 -30.38 10.01
CA LEU A 68 -10.25 -29.91 10.78
C LEU A 68 -9.47 -31.11 11.35
N PRO A 69 -8.12 -31.06 11.34
CA PRO A 69 -7.29 -32.02 12.06
C PRO A 69 -7.65 -32.08 13.54
N ALA A 70 -7.49 -33.25 14.17
CA ALA A 70 -7.82 -33.45 15.58
C ALA A 70 -6.97 -32.59 16.54
N ASP A 71 -5.80 -32.16 16.08
CA ASP A 71 -4.84 -31.29 16.77
C ASP A 71 -5.00 -29.79 16.41
N TRP A 72 -6.04 -29.41 15.65
CA TRP A 72 -6.32 -28.01 15.36
C TRP A 72 -6.81 -27.27 16.63
N VAL A 73 -6.05 -26.25 17.07
CA VAL A 73 -6.32 -25.56 18.35
C VAL A 73 -6.91 -24.16 18.20
N LEU A 74 -6.73 -23.48 17.06
CA LEU A 74 -7.19 -22.11 16.88
C LEU A 74 -8.65 -22.07 16.44
N VAL A 75 -9.57 -21.96 17.38
CA VAL A 75 -11.02 -21.89 17.10
C VAL A 75 -11.57 -20.53 17.54
N PRO A 76 -12.23 -19.77 16.65
CA PRO A 76 -12.80 -18.48 17.02
C PRO A 76 -14.09 -18.66 17.83
N GLU A 77 -14.36 -17.75 18.75
CA GLU A 77 -15.65 -17.61 19.42
C GLU A 77 -16.48 -16.51 18.73
N PHE A 78 -17.77 -16.76 18.54
CA PHE A 78 -18.72 -15.79 17.99
C PHE A 78 -19.74 -15.36 19.04
N SER A 79 -20.15 -14.09 19.00
CA SER A 79 -21.20 -13.57 19.88
C SER A 79 -22.03 -12.48 19.19
N LEU A 80 -23.21 -12.22 19.77
CA LEU A 80 -24.03 -11.07 19.44
C LEU A 80 -24.14 -10.19 20.68
N THR A 81 -23.87 -8.89 20.55
CA THR A 81 -24.15 -7.88 21.57
C THR A 81 -25.19 -6.93 21.01
N ASP A 82 -26.40 -6.94 21.58
CA ASP A 82 -27.52 -6.12 21.10
C ASP A 82 -27.81 -6.29 19.59
N GLY A 83 -27.71 -7.54 19.11
CA GLY A 83 -27.93 -7.91 17.71
C GLY A 83 -26.74 -7.65 16.77
N LYS A 84 -25.65 -7.05 17.26
CA LYS A 84 -24.43 -6.75 16.51
C LYS A 84 -23.40 -7.89 16.64
N ALA A 85 -22.84 -8.32 15.53
CA ALA A 85 -21.96 -9.49 15.48
C ALA A 85 -20.52 -9.20 15.93
N ASN A 86 -19.98 -10.10 16.74
CA ASN A 86 -18.59 -10.08 17.16
C ASN A 86 -17.94 -11.44 16.93
N ALA A 87 -16.62 -11.44 16.76
CA ALA A 87 -15.81 -12.64 16.76
C ALA A 87 -14.50 -12.39 17.48
N SER A 88 -13.98 -13.43 18.14
CA SER A 88 -12.68 -13.35 18.80
C SER A 88 -11.89 -14.64 18.73
N LEU A 89 -10.58 -14.54 18.82
CA LEU A 89 -9.66 -15.66 18.88
C LEU A 89 -8.74 -15.47 20.09
N THR A 90 -8.77 -16.43 21.02
CA THR A 90 -7.78 -16.51 22.10
C THR A 90 -6.41 -16.78 21.49
N VAL A 91 -5.42 -15.99 21.90
CA VAL A 91 -4.04 -16.12 21.40
C VAL A 91 -3.16 -16.83 22.43
N PRO A 92 -2.19 -17.66 21.99
CA PRO A 92 -1.21 -18.26 22.90
C PRO A 92 -0.38 -17.20 23.63
N GLU A 93 0.01 -17.48 24.87
CA GLU A 93 0.83 -16.57 25.67
C GLU A 93 2.17 -16.24 24.99
N GLY A 94 2.55 -14.96 25.01
CA GLY A 94 3.80 -14.49 24.40
C GLY A 94 3.76 -14.35 22.88
N THR A 95 2.56 -14.36 22.28
CA THR A 95 2.38 -14.06 20.86
C THR A 95 2.61 -12.57 20.58
N SER A 96 3.44 -12.27 19.58
CA SER A 96 3.55 -10.91 19.02
C SER A 96 2.50 -10.71 17.93
N ILE A 97 1.68 -9.66 18.04
CA ILE A 97 0.56 -9.39 17.13
C ILE A 97 0.91 -8.25 16.17
N TYR A 98 0.55 -8.40 14.89
CA TYR A 98 0.80 -7.46 13.80
C TYR A 98 -0.44 -7.35 12.90
N GLY A 99 -0.42 -6.39 11.95
CA GLY A 99 -1.51 -6.17 11.00
C GLY A 99 -2.43 -5.01 11.41
N GLY A 100 -3.69 -5.06 10.98
CA GLY A 100 -4.65 -3.97 11.17
C GLY A 100 -4.75 -2.97 10.01
N GLY A 101 -4.03 -3.20 8.91
CA GLY A 101 -4.12 -2.35 7.71
C GLY A 101 -3.41 -1.02 7.86
N GLU A 102 -4.09 0.05 7.48
CA GLU A 102 -3.56 1.41 7.50
C GLU A 102 -3.95 2.13 8.80
N VAL A 103 -3.02 2.19 9.74
CA VAL A 103 -3.21 2.84 11.05
C VAL A 103 -1.89 3.33 11.61
N THR A 104 -1.93 4.38 12.44
CA THR A 104 -0.73 4.93 13.09
C THR A 104 -0.21 4.04 14.22
N GLY A 105 0.92 4.45 14.79
CA GLY A 105 1.52 3.84 15.97
C GLY A 105 2.51 2.73 15.65
N SER A 106 2.93 2.03 16.70
CA SER A 106 3.97 1.00 16.61
C SER A 106 3.54 -0.23 15.81
N LEU A 107 4.53 -0.93 15.26
CA LEU A 107 4.42 -2.15 14.48
C LEU A 107 3.75 -3.27 15.30
N LEU A 108 4.12 -3.41 16.58
CA LEU A 108 3.46 -4.33 17.50
C LEU A 108 2.06 -3.83 17.88
N ARG A 109 1.07 -4.71 17.71
CA ARG A 109 -0.36 -4.46 17.94
C ARG A 109 -0.89 -5.06 19.25
N ASN A 110 -0.05 -5.71 20.05
CA ASN A 110 -0.43 -6.11 21.41
C ASN A 110 -0.95 -4.91 22.21
N GLY A 111 -2.13 -5.05 22.82
CA GLY A 111 -2.77 -4.01 23.63
C GLY A 111 -3.30 -2.81 22.82
N LYS A 112 -3.51 -2.94 21.51
CA LYS A 112 -4.00 -1.87 20.65
C LYS A 112 -5.43 -2.12 20.19
N THR A 113 -6.15 -1.02 19.97
CA THR A 113 -7.49 -0.98 19.40
C THR A 113 -7.51 -0.01 18.24
N ILE A 114 -8.10 -0.42 17.13
CA ILE A 114 -8.28 0.37 15.92
C ILE A 114 -9.73 0.29 15.45
N LYS A 115 -10.18 1.28 14.68
CA LYS A 115 -11.53 1.33 14.12
C LYS A 115 -11.46 1.09 12.61
N LEU A 116 -12.31 0.21 12.12
CA LEU A 116 -12.48 -0.09 10.70
C LEU A 116 -13.64 0.75 10.16
N TRP A 117 -13.30 2.00 9.82
CA TRP A 117 -14.19 2.97 9.21
C TRP A 117 -13.37 3.99 8.43
N ASN A 118 -13.32 3.84 7.10
CA ASN A 118 -12.49 4.63 6.21
C ASN A 118 -12.78 6.13 6.37
N THR A 119 -11.79 6.92 6.78
CA THR A 119 -11.98 8.31 7.16
C THR A 119 -10.88 9.16 6.59
N ASP A 120 -11.27 10.29 5.98
CA ASP A 120 -10.32 11.34 5.67
C ASP A 120 -9.74 11.91 6.97
N SER A 121 -8.47 11.62 7.22
CA SER A 121 -7.80 11.93 8.47
C SER A 121 -6.44 12.59 8.21
N GLY A 122 -6.49 13.79 7.63
CA GLY A 122 -5.31 14.63 7.43
C GLY A 122 -4.45 14.80 8.69
N ALA A 123 -3.13 14.75 8.52
CA ALA A 123 -2.11 14.68 9.59
C ALA A 123 -2.37 13.57 10.63
N TYR A 124 -3.14 12.55 10.28
CA TYR A 124 -3.56 11.47 11.17
C TYR A 124 -4.31 11.97 12.42
N GLY A 125 -5.02 13.09 12.30
CA GLY A 125 -5.64 13.78 13.44
C GLY A 125 -6.90 13.12 13.99
N VAL A 126 -7.66 12.38 13.16
CA VAL A 126 -8.92 11.78 13.61
C VAL A 126 -8.64 10.58 14.50
N ASP A 127 -9.23 10.59 15.71
CA ASP A 127 -9.06 9.54 16.72
C ASP A 127 -7.58 9.14 16.93
N LYS A 128 -6.67 10.12 16.81
CA LYS A 128 -5.21 9.92 16.93
C LYS A 128 -4.66 8.87 15.94
N GLY A 129 -5.29 8.73 14.77
CA GLY A 129 -4.87 7.81 13.72
C GLY A 129 -5.24 6.34 13.96
N THR A 130 -6.15 6.07 14.91
CA THR A 130 -6.71 4.73 15.12
C THR A 130 -7.73 4.32 14.05
N ARG A 131 -8.11 5.23 13.17
CA ARG A 131 -8.73 4.98 11.85
C ARG A 131 -8.17 5.96 10.84
N LEU A 132 -7.89 5.47 9.65
CA LEU A 132 -7.40 6.24 8.51
C LEU A 132 -8.24 5.85 7.28
N TYR A 133 -7.64 5.79 6.10
CA TYR A 133 -8.33 5.74 4.82
C TYR A 133 -8.72 4.32 4.41
N GLN A 134 -8.07 3.28 4.97
CA GLN A 134 -8.30 1.88 4.62
C GLN A 134 -8.68 0.99 5.81
N SER A 135 -9.53 -0.01 5.55
CA SER A 135 -9.97 -0.99 6.54
C SER A 135 -9.51 -2.41 6.16
N HIS A 136 -8.72 -3.04 7.03
CA HIS A 136 -8.25 -4.40 6.86
C HIS A 136 -8.61 -5.22 8.12
N PRO A 137 -9.70 -6.01 8.09
CA PRO A 137 -10.15 -6.81 9.24
C PRO A 137 -9.28 -8.07 9.42
N TRP A 138 -7.97 -7.86 9.62
CA TRP A 138 -6.93 -8.87 9.62
C TRP A 138 -5.85 -8.58 10.66
N MET A 139 -5.42 -9.63 11.36
CA MET A 139 -4.22 -9.61 12.21
C MET A 139 -3.41 -10.90 12.05
N MET A 140 -2.10 -10.80 12.25
CA MET A 140 -1.16 -11.92 12.28
C MET A 140 -0.55 -12.04 13.68
N GLY A 141 -0.51 -13.25 14.22
CA GLY A 141 0.20 -13.57 15.45
C GLY A 141 1.44 -14.41 15.17
N VAL A 142 2.56 -14.07 15.79
CA VAL A 142 3.81 -14.84 15.70
C VAL A 142 4.18 -15.34 17.09
N ARG A 143 4.15 -16.65 17.28
CA ARG A 143 4.39 -17.33 18.56
C ARG A 143 5.87 -17.24 18.95
N LYS A 144 6.19 -17.50 20.22
CA LYS A 144 7.58 -17.45 20.75
C LYS A 144 8.56 -18.33 19.97
N ASP A 145 8.10 -19.45 19.42
CA ASP A 145 8.92 -20.41 18.66
C ASP A 145 9.14 -20.02 17.18
N GLY A 146 8.58 -18.90 16.73
CA GLY A 146 8.68 -18.41 15.35
C GLY A 146 7.59 -18.91 14.41
N THR A 147 6.76 -19.88 14.83
CA THR A 147 5.56 -20.27 14.07
C THR A 147 4.54 -19.14 14.12
N ALA A 148 3.63 -19.09 13.15
CA ALA A 148 2.70 -17.98 13.02
C ALA A 148 1.31 -18.42 12.62
N PHE A 149 0.34 -17.60 12.98
CA PHE A 149 -1.03 -17.70 12.51
C PHE A 149 -1.53 -16.34 12.06
N GLY A 150 -2.66 -16.32 11.37
CA GLY A 150 -3.39 -15.09 11.12
C GLY A 150 -4.89 -15.32 11.06
N ILE A 151 -5.63 -14.27 11.37
CA ILE A 151 -7.09 -14.29 11.47
C ILE A 151 -7.68 -13.19 10.60
N LEU A 152 -8.57 -13.59 9.70
CA LEU A 152 -9.37 -12.72 8.84
C LEU A 152 -10.83 -12.78 9.26
N PHE A 153 -11.39 -11.64 9.64
CA PHE A 153 -12.82 -11.46 9.86
C PHE A 153 -13.47 -10.96 8.56
N ASP A 154 -14.27 -11.78 7.89
CA ASP A 154 -14.79 -11.46 6.56
C ASP A 154 -16.06 -10.59 6.63
N THR A 155 -15.88 -9.33 7.04
CA THR A 155 -16.95 -8.33 7.16
C THR A 155 -16.51 -6.96 6.65
N THR A 156 -17.38 -6.27 5.91
CA THR A 156 -17.16 -4.90 5.43
C THR A 156 -17.74 -3.84 6.35
N TRP A 157 -18.53 -4.25 7.33
CA TRP A 157 -19.26 -3.36 8.21
C TRP A 157 -18.30 -2.55 9.08
N LYS A 158 -18.78 -1.39 9.53
CA LYS A 158 -18.15 -0.62 10.59
C LYS A 158 -17.82 -1.51 11.78
N ALA A 159 -16.58 -1.46 12.26
CA ALA A 159 -16.14 -2.33 13.34
C ALA A 159 -15.02 -1.70 14.17
N GLU A 160 -14.80 -2.27 15.34
CA GLU A 160 -13.61 -2.06 16.16
C GLU A 160 -12.82 -3.36 16.21
N LEU A 161 -11.52 -3.29 15.93
CA LEU A 161 -10.60 -4.41 16.00
C LEU A 161 -9.60 -4.15 17.11
N SER A 162 -9.55 -5.05 18.08
CA SER A 162 -8.75 -4.93 19.29
C SER A 162 -7.91 -6.18 19.52
N SER A 163 -6.75 -6.01 20.12
CA SER A 163 -5.86 -7.10 20.49
C SER A 163 -5.25 -6.86 21.86
N THR A 164 -5.22 -7.90 22.68
CA THR A 164 -4.49 -7.99 23.95
C THR A 164 -3.45 -9.11 23.86
N ASP A 165 -2.72 -9.36 24.94
CA ASP A 165 -1.82 -10.53 25.02
C ASP A 165 -2.57 -11.87 25.11
N GLU A 166 -3.90 -11.85 25.28
CA GLU A 166 -4.75 -13.03 25.47
C GLU A 166 -5.74 -13.24 24.33
N LYS A 167 -6.13 -12.18 23.60
CA LYS A 167 -7.21 -12.27 22.60
C LYS A 167 -7.08 -11.25 21.49
N ILE A 168 -7.49 -11.64 20.27
CA ILE A 168 -7.84 -10.73 19.18
C ILE A 168 -9.36 -10.72 19.05
N GLU A 169 -9.99 -9.55 18.98
CA GLU A 169 -11.44 -9.39 18.92
C GLU A 169 -11.86 -8.33 17.91
N LEU A 170 -12.83 -8.69 17.06
CA LEU A 170 -13.55 -7.75 16.22
C LEU A 170 -15.00 -7.62 16.70
N LYS A 171 -15.41 -6.38 16.98
CA LYS A 171 -16.80 -6.01 17.28
C LYS A 171 -17.37 -5.23 16.12
N SER A 172 -18.32 -5.82 15.38
CA SER A 172 -18.91 -5.21 14.20
C SER A 172 -20.25 -4.57 14.54
N GLU A 173 -20.62 -3.50 13.84
CA GLU A 173 -21.99 -2.98 13.85
C GLU A 173 -22.94 -3.76 12.91
N GLY A 174 -22.45 -4.82 12.28
CA GLY A 174 -23.17 -5.63 11.31
C GLY A 174 -23.73 -6.95 11.85
N ILE A 175 -24.06 -7.83 10.90
CA ILE A 175 -24.66 -9.16 11.13
C ILE A 175 -23.58 -10.26 11.13
N PRO A 176 -23.89 -11.52 11.51
CA PRO A 176 -22.89 -12.59 11.62
C PRO A 176 -22.05 -12.79 10.34
N PHE A 177 -20.73 -12.86 10.51
CA PHE A 177 -19.75 -13.00 9.44
C PHE A 177 -18.85 -14.22 9.71
N ARG A 178 -18.27 -14.79 8.65
CA ARG A 178 -17.33 -15.92 8.75
C ARG A 178 -15.92 -15.46 9.11
N VAL A 179 -15.13 -16.40 9.63
CA VAL A 179 -13.72 -16.19 9.96
C VAL A 179 -12.85 -17.19 9.21
N PHE A 180 -11.70 -16.73 8.72
CA PHE A 180 -10.63 -17.61 8.24
C PHE A 180 -9.44 -17.54 9.18
N ILE A 181 -8.84 -18.69 9.46
CA ILE A 181 -7.61 -18.80 10.24
C ILE A 181 -6.55 -19.50 9.39
N ILE A 182 -5.38 -18.90 9.31
CA ILE A 182 -4.19 -19.47 8.69
C ILE A 182 -3.25 -19.84 9.83
N ASP A 183 -2.73 -21.07 9.88
CA ASP A 183 -1.74 -21.51 10.87
C ASP A 183 -0.61 -22.25 10.15
N ARG A 184 0.59 -21.67 10.14
CA ARG A 184 1.72 -22.13 9.33
C ARG A 184 3.06 -21.95 10.06
N GLU A 185 4.08 -22.59 9.51
CA GLU A 185 5.43 -22.68 10.09
C GLU A 185 6.16 -21.33 10.26
N SER A 186 5.74 -20.27 9.57
CA SER A 186 6.41 -18.97 9.60
C SER A 186 5.48 -17.80 9.27
N PRO A 187 5.80 -16.57 9.71
CA PRO A 187 5.02 -15.39 9.34
C PRO A 187 5.02 -15.14 7.82
N GLN A 188 6.10 -15.46 7.11
CA GLN A 188 6.14 -15.41 5.65
C GLN A 188 5.12 -16.36 5.02
N ALA A 189 4.99 -17.58 5.54
CA ALA A 189 4.02 -18.55 5.05
C ALA A 189 2.57 -18.10 5.32
N VAL A 190 2.32 -17.39 6.44
CA VAL A 190 1.02 -16.80 6.75
C VAL A 190 0.65 -15.68 5.76
N ILE A 191 1.58 -14.79 5.39
CA ILE A 191 1.31 -13.74 4.39
C ILE A 191 1.02 -14.33 3.00
N ARG A 192 1.73 -15.41 2.62
CA ARG A 192 1.39 -16.16 1.41
C ARG A 192 0.00 -16.78 1.49
N GLY A 193 -0.37 -17.35 2.64
CA GLY A 193 -1.71 -17.88 2.90
C GLY A 193 -2.80 -16.81 2.83
N LEU A 194 -2.53 -15.59 3.32
CA LEU A 194 -3.45 -14.46 3.19
C LEU A 194 -3.66 -14.12 1.71
N SER A 195 -2.61 -14.22 0.91
CA SER A 195 -2.66 -13.94 -0.53
C SER A 195 -3.30 -15.07 -1.33
N GLU A 196 -3.25 -16.31 -0.86
CA GLU A 196 -4.03 -17.43 -1.42
C GLU A 196 -5.55 -17.19 -1.24
N LEU A 197 -5.96 -16.55 -0.15
CA LEU A 197 -7.36 -16.17 0.10
C LEU A 197 -7.74 -14.88 -0.63
N THR A 198 -6.92 -13.85 -0.51
CA THR A 198 -7.23 -12.48 -0.94
C THR A 198 -6.67 -12.11 -2.30
N GLY A 199 -5.97 -13.01 -2.99
CA GLY A 199 -5.27 -12.74 -4.23
C GLY A 199 -4.07 -11.81 -4.06
N THR A 200 -3.31 -11.65 -5.13
CA THR A 200 -2.07 -10.85 -5.15
C THR A 200 -2.25 -9.52 -5.88
N MET A 201 -1.30 -8.60 -5.70
CA MET A 201 -1.23 -7.44 -6.58
C MET A 201 -0.89 -7.88 -8.01
N PRO A 202 -1.47 -7.31 -9.07
CA PRO A 202 -0.99 -7.58 -10.43
C PRO A 202 0.37 -6.92 -10.65
N MET A 203 1.17 -7.46 -11.59
CA MET A 203 2.32 -6.72 -12.09
C MET A 203 1.89 -5.34 -12.61
N ILE A 204 2.52 -4.31 -12.06
CA ILE A 204 2.43 -2.91 -12.51
C ILE A 204 3.58 -2.63 -13.50
N PRO A 205 3.52 -1.53 -14.27
CA PRO A 205 4.62 -1.20 -15.16
C PRO A 205 5.87 -0.79 -14.37
N ARG A 206 7.05 -1.04 -14.95
CA ARG A 206 8.35 -0.83 -14.30
C ARG A 206 8.58 0.62 -13.88
N TRP A 207 8.03 1.59 -14.61
CA TRP A 207 8.10 3.01 -14.27
C TRP A 207 7.40 3.38 -12.95
N ALA A 208 6.46 2.56 -12.48
CA ALA A 208 5.84 2.78 -11.17
C ALA A 208 6.83 2.62 -10.01
N LEU A 209 7.95 1.90 -10.21
CA LEU A 209 9.05 1.81 -9.25
C LEU A 209 9.98 3.03 -9.29
N GLY A 210 9.92 3.89 -10.31
CA GLY A 210 10.72 5.11 -10.32
C GLY A 210 10.30 6.07 -9.21
N TYR A 211 11.16 7.05 -8.92
CA TYR A 211 10.76 8.16 -8.06
C TYR A 211 9.71 9.02 -8.75
N GLN A 212 8.79 9.57 -7.96
CA GLN A 212 7.66 10.31 -8.45
C GLN A 212 7.53 11.65 -7.75
N GLN A 213 7.15 12.70 -8.48
CA GLN A 213 7.00 14.05 -7.93
C GLN A 213 5.56 14.55 -8.10
N CYS A 214 5.00 15.06 -7.02
CA CYS A 214 3.71 15.72 -6.98
C CYS A 214 3.78 17.01 -6.15
N ARG A 215 2.78 17.85 -6.32
CA ARG A 215 2.40 18.97 -5.45
C ARG A 215 0.95 19.31 -5.76
N PHE A 216 0.17 19.69 -4.74
CA PHE A 216 -1.07 20.43 -4.89
C PHE A 216 -0.73 21.94 -4.99
N SER A 217 -0.75 22.57 -6.15
CA SER A 217 -0.74 21.99 -7.50
C SER A 217 0.49 22.49 -8.26
N TYR A 218 0.91 21.75 -9.29
CA TYR A 218 1.63 22.35 -10.40
C TYR A 218 0.64 22.90 -11.42
N SER A 219 0.51 24.23 -11.48
CA SER A 219 -0.37 24.93 -12.40
C SER A 219 0.22 26.31 -12.72
N PRO A 220 0.16 26.78 -13.99
CA PRO A 220 -0.37 26.11 -15.17
C PRO A 220 0.56 24.99 -15.69
N ASP A 221 0.20 24.38 -16.82
CA ASP A 221 0.95 23.30 -17.48
C ASP A 221 2.45 23.60 -17.72
N SER A 222 2.82 24.87 -17.92
CA SER A 222 4.23 25.27 -18.05
C SER A 222 5.06 24.96 -16.80
N ARG A 223 4.46 25.01 -15.59
CA ARG A 223 5.14 24.62 -14.34
C ARG A 223 5.43 23.12 -14.32
N VAL A 224 4.54 22.29 -14.87
CA VAL A 224 4.76 20.83 -14.98
C VAL A 224 6.00 20.55 -15.80
N ILE A 225 6.14 21.20 -16.95
CA ILE A 225 7.30 21.04 -17.83
C ILE A 225 8.58 21.59 -17.19
N GLU A 226 8.51 22.75 -16.52
CA GLU A 226 9.64 23.32 -15.77
C GLU A 226 10.19 22.35 -14.73
N ILE A 227 9.31 21.70 -13.96
CA ILE A 227 9.70 20.68 -12.97
C ILE A 227 10.38 19.49 -13.64
N ALA A 228 9.80 18.96 -14.71
CA ALA A 228 10.37 17.84 -15.47
C ALA A 228 11.76 18.18 -16.03
N ASP A 229 11.92 19.36 -16.64
CA ASP A 229 13.20 19.84 -17.15
C ASP A 229 14.22 20.04 -16.03
N THR A 230 13.80 20.54 -14.88
CA THR A 230 14.68 20.75 -13.72
C THR A 230 15.24 19.44 -13.17
N PHE A 231 14.43 18.37 -13.09
CA PHE A 231 14.93 17.03 -12.71
C PHE A 231 16.04 16.56 -13.65
N ARG A 232 15.83 16.69 -14.97
CA ARG A 232 16.82 16.28 -15.99
C ARG A 232 18.08 17.14 -15.95
N LEU A 233 17.92 18.45 -15.79
CA LEU A 233 19.02 19.40 -15.63
C LEU A 233 19.88 19.07 -14.40
N LYS A 234 19.24 18.77 -13.26
CA LYS A 234 19.92 18.48 -12.00
C LYS A 234 20.40 17.03 -11.87
N ARG A 235 20.14 16.20 -12.88
CA ARG A 235 20.52 14.78 -12.92
C ARG A 235 19.94 13.98 -11.76
N ILE A 236 18.74 14.33 -11.32
CA ILE A 236 18.02 13.62 -10.26
C ILE A 236 17.03 12.66 -10.94
N PRO A 237 17.16 11.33 -10.74
CA PRO A 237 16.25 10.37 -11.35
C PRO A 237 14.79 10.58 -10.94
N CYS A 238 13.88 10.53 -11.92
CA CYS A 238 12.43 10.68 -11.70
C CYS A 238 11.66 10.17 -12.92
N ASP A 239 10.58 9.42 -12.68
CA ASP A 239 9.77 8.75 -13.71
C ASP A 239 8.37 9.32 -13.88
N VAL A 240 7.79 9.93 -12.85
CA VAL A 240 6.38 10.36 -12.89
C VAL A 240 6.22 11.78 -12.37
N ILE A 241 5.54 12.62 -13.14
CA ILE A 241 5.00 13.90 -12.66
C ILE A 241 3.48 13.75 -12.51
N TRP A 242 3.00 14.08 -11.32
CA TRP A 242 1.59 13.99 -10.97
C TRP A 242 0.87 15.34 -11.16
N MET A 243 -0.38 15.25 -11.60
CA MET A 243 -1.29 16.38 -11.75
C MET A 243 -2.40 16.27 -10.71
N ASP A 244 -2.26 17.12 -9.69
CA ASP A 244 -3.26 17.33 -8.64
C ASP A 244 -4.44 18.18 -9.15
N ILE A 245 -5.44 18.43 -8.33
CA ILE A 245 -6.80 18.85 -8.72
C ILE A 245 -6.93 20.09 -9.61
N ASP A 246 -5.98 21.04 -9.58
CA ASP A 246 -6.11 22.30 -10.32
C ASP A 246 -6.01 22.14 -11.85
N TYR A 247 -5.74 20.93 -12.34
CA TYR A 247 -5.88 20.64 -13.77
C TYR A 247 -7.34 20.61 -14.24
N MET A 248 -8.30 20.35 -13.35
CA MET A 248 -9.72 20.22 -13.70
C MET A 248 -10.40 21.58 -13.93
N ASP A 249 -11.40 21.62 -14.81
CA ASP A 249 -12.23 22.82 -15.01
C ASP A 249 -13.27 22.99 -13.88
N GLY A 250 -12.92 23.81 -12.89
CA GLY A 250 -13.77 24.04 -11.71
C GLY A 250 -13.99 22.77 -10.89
N TYR A 251 -12.92 21.96 -10.77
CA TYR A 251 -12.90 20.68 -10.03
C TYR A 251 -13.89 19.64 -10.57
N ARG A 252 -14.28 19.74 -11.85
CA ARG A 252 -15.10 18.75 -12.54
C ARG A 252 -14.22 17.59 -13.03
N ILE A 253 -14.44 16.40 -12.50
CA ILE A 253 -13.71 15.19 -12.92
C ILE A 253 -13.80 14.93 -14.43
N PHE A 254 -12.78 14.32 -15.03
CA PHE A 254 -12.70 14.07 -16.48
C PHE A 254 -12.77 15.34 -17.36
N THR A 255 -12.39 16.50 -16.82
CA THR A 255 -12.22 17.75 -17.59
C THR A 255 -10.80 18.28 -17.44
N PHE A 256 -10.41 19.19 -18.33
CA PHE A 256 -9.16 19.93 -18.24
C PHE A 256 -9.47 21.42 -18.30
N ASN A 257 -8.85 22.20 -17.42
CA ASN A 257 -9.05 23.64 -17.35
C ASN A 257 -8.54 24.30 -18.63
N PRO A 258 -9.40 24.99 -19.41
CA PRO A 258 -9.03 25.52 -20.72
C PRO A 258 -8.04 26.69 -20.65
N LYS A 259 -7.74 27.22 -19.45
CA LYS A 259 -6.74 28.30 -19.26
C LYS A 259 -5.41 27.76 -18.79
N SER A 260 -5.40 26.92 -17.75
CA SER A 260 -4.16 26.40 -17.15
C SER A 260 -3.67 25.11 -17.80
N PHE A 261 -4.55 24.32 -18.41
CA PHE A 261 -4.24 23.07 -19.11
C PHE A 261 -4.99 22.99 -20.46
N PRO A 262 -4.79 23.96 -21.38
CA PRO A 262 -5.53 24.03 -22.65
C PRO A 262 -5.25 22.85 -23.57
N ASN A 263 -4.10 22.18 -23.45
CA ASN A 263 -3.70 21.08 -24.33
C ASN A 263 -3.01 19.94 -23.56
N PRO A 264 -3.77 19.12 -22.81
CA PRO A 264 -3.19 18.02 -22.02
C PRO A 264 -2.43 17.00 -22.87
N LYS A 265 -2.80 16.82 -24.15
CA LYS A 265 -2.05 15.97 -25.11
C LYS A 265 -0.62 16.45 -25.31
N ALA A 266 -0.42 17.76 -25.45
CA ALA A 266 0.92 18.32 -25.61
C ALA A 266 1.75 18.13 -24.33
N VAL A 267 1.14 18.35 -23.15
CA VAL A 267 1.81 18.15 -21.85
C VAL A 267 2.29 16.71 -21.70
N ASN A 268 1.42 15.73 -21.97
CA ASN A 268 1.77 14.32 -21.87
C ASN A 268 2.85 13.92 -22.88
N ARG A 269 2.73 14.36 -24.15
CA ARG A 269 3.77 14.14 -25.16
C ARG A 269 5.13 14.68 -24.71
N ASP A 270 5.15 15.89 -24.17
CA ASP A 270 6.38 16.58 -23.78
C ASP A 270 7.03 15.93 -22.55
N LEU A 271 6.23 15.37 -21.64
CA LEU A 271 6.69 14.49 -20.56
C LEU A 271 7.27 13.18 -21.11
N HIS A 272 6.57 12.51 -22.04
CA HIS A 272 7.04 11.26 -22.66
C HIS A 272 8.38 11.43 -23.37
N ILE A 273 8.58 12.53 -24.11
CA ILE A 273 9.86 12.84 -24.76
C ILE A 273 11.01 12.96 -23.75
N ARG A 274 10.72 13.44 -22.53
CA ARG A 274 11.68 13.57 -21.43
C ARG A 274 11.83 12.29 -20.60
N GLY A 275 11.21 11.19 -21.03
CA GLY A 275 11.22 9.91 -20.32
C GLY A 275 10.43 9.93 -19.02
N PHE A 276 9.40 10.78 -18.92
CA PHE A 276 8.43 10.77 -17.83
C PHE A 276 7.12 10.09 -18.27
N HIS A 277 6.37 9.63 -17.29
CA HIS A 277 4.96 9.27 -17.39
C HIS A 277 4.12 10.29 -16.61
N SER A 278 2.84 10.41 -16.95
CA SER A 278 1.92 11.29 -16.22
C SER A 278 0.92 10.52 -15.40
N ALA A 279 0.54 11.07 -14.24
CA ALA A 279 -0.51 10.49 -13.41
C ALA A 279 -1.45 11.57 -12.87
N TRP A 280 -2.75 11.37 -13.00
CA TRP A 280 -3.76 12.43 -12.83
C TRP A 280 -4.79 12.03 -11.77
N MET A 281 -5.09 12.94 -10.85
CA MET A 281 -6.09 12.74 -9.80
C MET A 281 -7.51 12.64 -10.38
N ILE A 282 -8.36 11.79 -9.81
CA ILE A 282 -9.78 11.63 -10.11
C ILE A 282 -10.53 11.40 -8.80
N ASP A 283 -11.50 12.25 -8.51
CA ASP A 283 -12.33 12.16 -7.31
C ASP A 283 -13.63 11.39 -7.59
N PRO A 284 -14.32 10.86 -6.56
CA PRO A 284 -15.64 10.26 -6.75
C PRO A 284 -16.75 11.28 -6.99
N GLY A 285 -16.59 12.53 -6.55
CA GLY A 285 -17.64 13.54 -6.55
C GLY A 285 -17.80 14.22 -7.91
N ALA A 286 -18.96 14.05 -8.56
CA ALA A 286 -19.31 14.78 -9.78
C ALA A 286 -20.08 16.06 -9.43
N LYS A 287 -19.56 17.24 -9.81
CA LYS A 287 -20.24 18.53 -9.60
C LYS A 287 -21.69 18.49 -10.07
N VAL A 288 -22.61 18.99 -9.24
CA VAL A 288 -24.03 19.14 -9.61
C VAL A 288 -24.17 20.31 -10.59
N ASP A 289 -24.13 19.99 -11.88
CA ASP A 289 -24.25 20.95 -12.99
C ASP A 289 -24.93 20.25 -14.19
N PRO A 290 -26.19 20.59 -14.53
CA PRO A 290 -26.91 19.94 -15.62
C PRO A 290 -26.26 20.09 -17.00
N ASN A 291 -25.35 21.05 -17.18
CA ASN A 291 -24.62 21.27 -18.43
C ASN A 291 -23.29 20.51 -18.48
N TYR A 292 -22.85 19.93 -17.37
CA TYR A 292 -21.64 19.14 -17.27
C TYR A 292 -21.90 17.67 -17.64
N PHE A 293 -21.19 17.17 -18.64
CA PHE A 293 -21.49 15.88 -19.28
C PHE A 293 -21.47 14.67 -18.33
N VAL A 294 -20.60 14.65 -17.31
CA VAL A 294 -20.55 13.55 -16.34
C VAL A 294 -21.81 13.57 -15.47
N TYR A 295 -22.17 14.72 -14.91
CA TYR A 295 -23.38 14.83 -14.08
C TYR A 295 -24.66 14.57 -14.89
N LYS A 296 -24.74 15.12 -16.11
CA LYS A 296 -25.85 14.88 -17.02
C LYS A 296 -26.01 13.39 -17.34
N SER A 297 -24.96 12.75 -17.86
CA SER A 297 -25.01 11.34 -18.24
C SER A 297 -25.23 10.42 -17.04
N GLY A 298 -24.66 10.73 -15.88
CA GLY A 298 -24.88 9.96 -14.65
C GLY A 298 -26.32 10.08 -14.13
N THR A 299 -26.94 11.26 -14.24
CA THR A 299 -28.35 11.46 -13.89
C THR A 299 -29.28 10.72 -14.85
N GLU A 300 -29.04 10.81 -16.16
CA GLU A 300 -29.79 10.07 -17.18
C GLU A 300 -29.68 8.54 -17.00
N ASN A 301 -28.58 8.06 -16.43
CA ASN A 301 -28.34 6.65 -16.16
C ASN A 301 -28.67 6.23 -14.71
N ASP A 302 -29.23 7.13 -13.88
CA ASP A 302 -29.56 6.88 -12.47
C ASP A 302 -28.38 6.26 -11.68
N VAL A 303 -27.18 6.86 -11.78
CA VAL A 303 -25.95 6.25 -11.22
C VAL A 303 -25.64 6.66 -9.78
N TRP A 304 -26.34 7.65 -9.24
CA TRP A 304 -25.98 8.26 -7.96
C TRP A 304 -26.48 7.44 -6.77
N VAL A 305 -25.71 7.45 -5.67
CA VAL A 305 -26.18 6.99 -4.36
C VAL A 305 -27.41 7.78 -3.94
N LYS A 306 -28.33 7.12 -3.22
CA LYS A 306 -29.59 7.73 -2.79
C LYS A 306 -29.58 8.06 -1.30
N THR A 307 -30.32 9.09 -0.92
CA THR A 307 -30.70 9.36 0.47
C THR A 307 -31.73 8.33 0.94
N ALA A 308 -32.00 8.28 2.25
CA ALA A 308 -33.02 7.40 2.84
C ALA A 308 -34.44 7.64 2.28
N ASP A 309 -34.76 8.86 1.82
CA ASP A 309 -36.03 9.20 1.15
C ASP A 309 -36.02 8.95 -0.38
N GLY A 310 -34.96 8.35 -0.92
CA GLY A 310 -34.88 7.91 -2.31
C GLY A 310 -34.48 8.99 -3.33
N LYS A 311 -34.01 10.16 -2.88
CA LYS A 311 -33.46 11.22 -3.77
C LYS A 311 -31.97 11.00 -4.02
N ASN A 312 -31.42 11.65 -5.04
CA ASN A 312 -29.96 11.65 -5.23
C ASN A 312 -29.29 12.30 -4.02
N PHE A 313 -28.31 11.62 -3.45
CA PHE A 313 -27.50 12.22 -2.41
C PHE A 313 -26.51 13.21 -3.03
N HIS A 314 -26.53 14.44 -2.51
CA HIS A 314 -25.55 15.48 -2.82
C HIS A 314 -24.84 15.87 -1.52
N GLY A 315 -23.52 15.89 -1.55
CA GLY A 315 -22.67 16.36 -0.45
C GLY A 315 -21.68 17.41 -0.93
N ASP A 316 -21.01 18.10 0.00
CA ASP A 316 -19.99 19.09 -0.34
C ASP A 316 -18.60 18.44 -0.51
N ALA A 317 -17.97 18.67 -1.66
CA ALA A 317 -16.63 18.20 -2.02
C ALA A 317 -15.86 19.33 -2.76
N TRP A 318 -14.72 19.03 -3.38
CA TRP A 318 -13.91 20.04 -4.11
C TRP A 318 -14.71 20.95 -5.07
N PRO A 319 -15.62 20.45 -5.93
CA PRO A 319 -16.39 21.32 -6.81
C PRO A 319 -17.58 22.02 -6.13
N GLY A 320 -17.69 21.97 -4.80
CA GLY A 320 -18.89 22.31 -4.03
C GLY A 320 -19.87 21.13 -4.00
N ALA A 321 -21.16 21.41 -4.19
CA ALA A 321 -22.18 20.37 -4.28
C ALA A 321 -21.86 19.32 -5.36
N ALA A 322 -21.70 18.07 -4.94
CA ALA A 322 -21.34 16.94 -5.78
C ALA A 322 -22.27 15.73 -5.54
N ALA A 323 -22.52 14.96 -6.60
CA ALA A 323 -23.18 13.66 -6.54
C ALA A 323 -22.15 12.53 -6.61
N PHE A 324 -22.45 11.41 -5.93
CA PHE A 324 -21.52 10.30 -5.72
C PHE A 324 -22.02 9.03 -6.42
N PRO A 325 -21.23 8.38 -7.30
CA PRO A 325 -21.63 7.15 -7.97
C PRO A 325 -21.84 5.98 -7.00
N ASP A 326 -22.89 5.19 -7.24
CA ASP A 326 -23.14 3.94 -6.52
C ASP A 326 -22.40 2.76 -7.16
N PHE A 327 -21.12 2.59 -6.81
CA PHE A 327 -20.25 1.53 -7.37
C PHE A 327 -20.68 0.09 -6.98
N THR A 328 -21.70 -0.09 -6.14
CA THR A 328 -22.29 -1.41 -5.89
C THR A 328 -23.04 -1.95 -7.11
N SER A 329 -23.46 -1.06 -8.02
CA SER A 329 -24.23 -1.41 -9.21
C SER A 329 -23.33 -1.67 -10.42
N PRO A 330 -23.43 -2.85 -11.08
CA PRO A 330 -22.71 -3.11 -12.33
C PRO A 330 -22.99 -2.10 -13.45
N LYS A 331 -24.18 -1.49 -13.47
CA LYS A 331 -24.55 -0.44 -14.43
C LYS A 331 -23.70 0.82 -14.21
N VAL A 332 -23.51 1.21 -12.96
CA VAL A 332 -22.70 2.37 -12.57
C VAL A 332 -21.23 2.12 -12.87
N ASN A 333 -20.75 0.91 -12.58
CA ASN A 333 -19.38 0.51 -12.91
C ASN A 333 -19.12 0.63 -14.42
N LYS A 334 -20.04 0.15 -15.26
CA LYS A 334 -19.94 0.31 -16.73
C LYS A 334 -19.96 1.79 -17.16
N TRP A 335 -20.81 2.62 -16.56
CA TRP A 335 -20.85 4.05 -16.84
C TRP A 335 -19.52 4.74 -16.50
N TRP A 336 -18.98 4.49 -15.30
CA TRP A 336 -17.69 5.03 -14.84
C TRP A 336 -16.54 4.63 -15.75
N ARG A 337 -16.46 3.34 -16.11
CA ARG A 337 -15.44 2.79 -17.03
C ARG A 337 -15.38 3.53 -18.35
N ASN A 338 -16.53 3.90 -18.92
CA ASN A 338 -16.60 4.58 -20.20
C ASN A 338 -16.02 6.00 -20.17
N LEU A 339 -15.92 6.64 -19.01
CA LEU A 339 -15.36 7.99 -18.87
C LEU A 339 -13.83 7.99 -19.11
N TYR A 340 -13.15 6.87 -18.88
CA TYR A 340 -11.70 6.77 -19.05
C TYR A 340 -11.24 6.79 -20.51
N LYS A 341 -12.10 6.42 -21.47
CA LYS A 341 -11.70 6.31 -22.88
C LYS A 341 -11.15 7.64 -23.42
N ASP A 342 -11.91 8.71 -23.28
CA ASP A 342 -11.53 10.03 -23.82
C ASP A 342 -10.47 10.72 -22.95
N PHE A 343 -10.44 10.39 -21.66
CA PHE A 343 -9.44 10.87 -20.72
C PHE A 343 -8.06 10.29 -21.01
N LEU A 344 -7.94 8.96 -21.16
CA LEU A 344 -6.68 8.30 -21.52
C LEU A 344 -6.24 8.63 -22.94
N ALA A 345 -7.17 8.94 -23.86
CA ALA A 345 -6.83 9.42 -25.20
C ALA A 345 -6.06 10.76 -25.18
N GLN A 346 -5.99 11.46 -24.04
CA GLN A 346 -5.11 12.63 -23.86
C GLN A 346 -3.65 12.26 -23.58
N GLY A 347 -3.29 10.98 -23.52
CA GLY A 347 -1.92 10.52 -23.24
C GLY A 347 -1.63 10.27 -21.75
N VAL A 348 -2.67 10.12 -20.92
CA VAL A 348 -2.54 9.79 -19.50
C VAL A 348 -1.99 8.36 -19.31
N ASP A 349 -1.02 8.16 -18.42
CA ASP A 349 -0.44 6.84 -18.15
C ASP A 349 -0.93 6.20 -16.84
N GLY A 350 -1.11 7.00 -15.80
CA GLY A 350 -1.59 6.57 -14.49
C GLY A 350 -2.75 7.42 -13.95
N VAL A 351 -3.48 6.88 -12.99
CA VAL A 351 -4.61 7.57 -12.34
C VAL A 351 -4.47 7.47 -10.83
N TRP A 352 -4.88 8.51 -10.11
CA TRP A 352 -4.98 8.50 -8.66
C TRP A 352 -6.41 8.78 -8.23
N ASN A 353 -7.04 7.80 -7.58
CA ASN A 353 -8.35 7.98 -6.97
C ASN A 353 -8.16 8.51 -5.55
N ASP A 354 -8.65 9.71 -5.30
CA ASP A 354 -8.51 10.39 -4.02
C ASP A 354 -9.87 10.78 -3.44
N VAL A 355 -9.87 11.20 -2.17
CA VAL A 355 -11.05 11.63 -1.41
C VAL A 355 -12.21 10.64 -1.48
N ASN A 356 -11.86 9.36 -1.62
CA ASN A 356 -12.75 8.26 -1.99
C ASN A 356 -13.13 7.34 -0.84
N GLU A 357 -13.05 7.84 0.40
CA GLU A 357 -13.63 7.18 1.56
C GLU A 357 -15.16 6.94 1.47
N PRO A 358 -16.02 7.83 0.94
CA PRO A 358 -15.81 9.18 0.39
C PRO A 358 -15.77 10.29 1.45
N GLN A 359 -14.93 11.30 1.22
CA GLN A 359 -14.86 12.52 2.03
C GLN A 359 -16.01 13.46 1.68
N ILE A 360 -16.65 14.04 2.70
CA ILE A 360 -17.72 15.04 2.55
C ILE A 360 -17.52 16.15 3.57
N ASN A 361 -17.43 17.40 3.12
CA ASN A 361 -17.03 18.51 3.98
C ASN A 361 -18.12 18.93 4.98
N ASP A 362 -19.38 18.80 4.63
CA ASP A 362 -20.51 19.40 5.36
C ASP A 362 -21.30 18.44 6.26
N THR A 363 -20.90 17.17 6.36
CA THR A 363 -21.53 16.20 7.27
C THR A 363 -20.82 16.09 8.62
N PRO A 364 -21.52 15.70 9.71
CA PRO A 364 -20.94 15.65 11.06
C PRO A 364 -19.70 14.74 11.19
N ASN A 365 -19.67 13.63 10.46
CA ASN A 365 -18.59 12.64 10.48
C ASN A 365 -17.65 12.73 9.26
N LYS A 366 -17.78 13.79 8.46
CA LYS A 366 -17.00 14.06 7.24
C LYS A 366 -17.07 12.96 6.16
N THR A 367 -18.15 12.19 6.16
CA THR A 367 -18.43 11.18 5.13
C THR A 367 -19.93 11.10 4.83
N MET A 368 -20.32 10.18 3.94
CA MET A 368 -21.70 9.96 3.56
C MET A 368 -22.54 9.45 4.75
N PRO A 369 -23.80 9.90 4.90
CA PRO A 369 -24.70 9.40 5.95
C PRO A 369 -24.84 7.88 5.91
N GLU A 370 -24.82 7.24 7.09
CA GLU A 370 -24.82 5.77 7.22
C GLU A 370 -26.09 5.11 6.66
N ASP A 371 -27.20 5.85 6.59
CA ASP A 371 -28.52 5.42 6.09
C ASP A 371 -28.75 5.72 4.59
N ASN A 372 -27.77 6.32 3.91
CA ASN A 372 -27.82 6.42 2.45
C ASN A 372 -27.90 5.03 1.81
N LEU A 373 -28.61 4.94 0.70
CA LEU A 373 -29.00 3.68 0.08
C LEU A 373 -28.14 3.39 -1.15
N HIS A 374 -27.54 2.20 -1.13
CA HIS A 374 -26.90 1.57 -2.27
C HIS A 374 -27.83 0.52 -2.86
N ARG A 375 -28.01 0.54 -4.18
CA ARG A 375 -28.96 -0.34 -4.88
C ARG A 375 -28.49 -1.79 -4.93
N GLY A 376 -27.19 -2.03 -4.78
CA GLY A 376 -26.59 -3.32 -5.07
C GLY A 376 -26.70 -3.68 -6.56
N GLY A 377 -26.48 -4.94 -6.87
CA GLY A 377 -26.55 -5.48 -8.22
C GLY A 377 -25.54 -6.60 -8.47
N GLY A 378 -25.80 -7.40 -9.50
CA GLY A 378 -25.02 -8.61 -9.75
C GLY A 378 -25.17 -9.59 -8.59
N LYS A 379 -24.15 -9.69 -7.74
CA LYS A 379 -24.15 -10.53 -6.53
C LYS A 379 -24.20 -9.73 -5.21
N LEU A 380 -24.21 -8.40 -5.28
CA LEU A 380 -24.24 -7.54 -4.10
C LEU A 380 -25.70 -7.22 -3.74
N PRO A 381 -26.13 -7.41 -2.49
CA PRO A 381 -27.49 -7.05 -2.07
C PRO A 381 -27.67 -5.53 -2.05
N ALA A 382 -28.92 -5.05 -2.10
CA ALA A 382 -29.18 -3.66 -1.72
C ALA A 382 -28.88 -3.48 -0.21
N GLY A 383 -28.39 -2.31 0.18
CA GLY A 383 -28.00 -2.06 1.56
C GLY A 383 -27.71 -0.60 1.83
N THR A 384 -27.46 -0.26 3.08
CA THR A 384 -27.14 1.10 3.47
C THR A 384 -25.64 1.38 3.33
N HIS A 385 -25.27 2.65 3.40
CA HIS A 385 -23.86 3.05 3.38
C HIS A 385 -23.09 2.45 4.56
N LEU A 386 -23.73 2.23 5.70
CA LEU A 386 -23.14 1.50 6.84
C LEU A 386 -22.52 0.14 6.46
N GLN A 387 -23.13 -0.57 5.52
CA GLN A 387 -22.63 -1.86 5.01
C GLN A 387 -21.48 -1.68 4.01
N TYR A 388 -21.53 -0.63 3.18
CA TYR A 388 -20.70 -0.48 1.99
C TYR A 388 -19.60 0.59 2.10
N HIS A 389 -19.58 1.37 3.16
CA HIS A 389 -18.66 2.48 3.37
C HIS A 389 -17.19 2.07 3.18
N ASN A 390 -16.74 1.06 3.93
CA ASN A 390 -15.35 0.58 3.86
C ASN A 390 -14.95 0.01 2.49
N VAL A 391 -15.91 -0.26 1.59
CA VAL A 391 -15.65 -0.79 0.25
C VAL A 391 -16.01 0.21 -0.86
N TYR A 392 -16.36 1.46 -0.55
CA TYR A 392 -16.64 2.48 -1.55
C TYR A 392 -15.39 2.77 -2.40
N GLY A 393 -14.26 3.11 -1.76
CA GLY A 393 -12.97 3.31 -2.44
C GLY A 393 -12.47 2.07 -3.17
N PHE A 394 -12.62 0.88 -2.56
CA PHE A 394 -12.32 -0.42 -3.19
C PHE A 394 -13.09 -0.62 -4.51
N LEU A 395 -14.40 -0.32 -4.50
CA LEU A 395 -15.26 -0.51 -5.66
C LEU A 395 -14.99 0.56 -6.74
N MET A 396 -14.74 1.80 -6.34
CA MET A 396 -14.31 2.88 -7.25
C MET A 396 -13.03 2.49 -7.98
N VAL A 397 -12.00 2.05 -7.25
CA VAL A 397 -10.71 1.76 -7.87
C VAL A 397 -10.74 0.51 -8.74
N LYS A 398 -11.56 -0.49 -8.38
CA LYS A 398 -11.84 -1.62 -9.26
C LYS A 398 -12.47 -1.14 -10.57
N ALA A 399 -13.49 -0.29 -10.52
CA ALA A 399 -14.13 0.26 -11.71
C ALA A 399 -13.16 1.11 -12.55
N SER A 400 -12.29 1.90 -11.90
CA SER A 400 -11.22 2.66 -12.58
C SER A 400 -10.23 1.74 -13.30
N ARG A 401 -9.80 0.65 -12.67
CA ARG A 401 -8.90 -0.32 -13.30
C ARG A 401 -9.52 -0.99 -14.49
N GLU A 402 -10.77 -1.42 -14.37
CA GLU A 402 -11.52 -1.98 -15.49
C GLU A 402 -11.66 -0.97 -16.64
N GLY A 403 -11.90 0.31 -16.33
CA GLY A 403 -12.03 1.36 -17.35
C GLY A 403 -10.72 1.63 -18.08
N ILE A 404 -9.60 1.63 -17.36
CA ILE A 404 -8.27 1.75 -17.97
C ILE A 404 -7.96 0.53 -18.85
N LEU A 405 -8.29 -0.68 -18.40
CA LEU A 405 -8.11 -1.90 -19.20
C LEU A 405 -8.98 -1.92 -20.46
N ASP A 406 -10.21 -1.41 -20.38
CA ASP A 406 -11.09 -1.30 -21.55
C ASP A 406 -10.52 -0.30 -22.58
N ALA A 407 -10.02 0.82 -22.10
CA ALA A 407 -9.53 1.91 -22.95
C ALA A 407 -8.11 1.66 -23.49
N ARG A 408 -7.26 0.94 -22.74
CA ARG A 408 -5.85 0.67 -23.06
C ARG A 408 -5.45 -0.78 -22.70
N PRO A 409 -6.00 -1.78 -23.40
CA PRO A 409 -5.86 -3.20 -23.03
C PRO A 409 -4.42 -3.74 -23.17
N GLU A 410 -3.56 -3.06 -23.93
CA GLU A 410 -2.20 -3.50 -24.22
C GLU A 410 -1.20 -3.21 -23.10
N LYS A 411 -1.53 -2.29 -22.17
CA LYS A 411 -0.63 -1.85 -21.09
C LYS A 411 -1.07 -2.35 -19.71
N ARG A 412 -0.13 -2.35 -18.76
CA ARG A 412 -0.41 -2.60 -17.35
C ARG A 412 -0.95 -1.31 -16.72
N PRO A 413 -2.15 -1.31 -16.11
CA PRO A 413 -2.64 -0.14 -15.38
C PRO A 413 -1.78 0.13 -14.16
N PHE A 414 -1.44 1.41 -13.94
CA PHE A 414 -0.98 1.91 -12.65
C PHE A 414 -2.05 2.84 -12.08
N ILE A 415 -2.55 2.47 -10.91
CA ILE A 415 -3.55 3.25 -10.19
C ILE A 415 -3.14 3.32 -8.73
N LEU A 416 -3.24 4.51 -8.16
CA LEU A 416 -3.09 4.78 -6.74
C LEU A 416 -4.48 5.07 -6.16
N THR A 417 -4.81 4.54 -4.98
CA THR A 417 -6.05 4.89 -4.27
C THR A 417 -5.75 5.27 -2.83
N ARG A 418 -6.49 6.24 -2.30
CA ARG A 418 -6.41 6.59 -0.87
C ARG A 418 -7.17 5.58 -0.06
N SER A 419 -8.48 5.54 -0.26
CA SER A 419 -9.36 4.62 0.43
C SER A 419 -9.40 3.26 -0.25
N ASN A 420 -9.44 2.21 0.58
CA ASN A 420 -9.44 0.84 0.13
C ASN A 420 -9.92 -0.12 1.23
N PHE A 421 -9.98 -1.40 0.88
CA PHE A 421 -10.30 -2.50 1.78
C PHE A 421 -9.30 -3.65 1.56
N LEU A 422 -9.19 -4.58 2.49
CA LEU A 422 -8.42 -5.81 2.28
C LEU A 422 -8.86 -6.52 0.98
N GLY A 423 -7.92 -6.97 0.15
CA GLY A 423 -8.17 -7.45 -1.21
C GLY A 423 -8.12 -6.35 -2.28
N GLY A 424 -8.04 -5.09 -1.87
CA GLY A 424 -7.92 -3.93 -2.75
C GLY A 424 -6.61 -3.82 -3.49
N GLN A 425 -5.54 -4.45 -2.98
CA GLN A 425 -4.22 -4.53 -3.62
C GLN A 425 -4.29 -5.16 -5.02
N ARG A 426 -5.33 -5.98 -5.29
CA ARG A 426 -5.58 -6.57 -6.61
C ARG A 426 -5.83 -5.51 -7.68
N TYR A 427 -6.21 -4.29 -7.27
CA TYR A 427 -6.64 -3.25 -8.18
C TYR A 427 -5.75 -2.01 -8.16
N ALA A 428 -5.08 -1.71 -7.05
CA ALA A 428 -4.34 -0.46 -6.89
C ALA A 428 -3.18 -0.56 -5.89
N ALA A 429 -2.20 0.30 -6.13
CA ALA A 429 -1.24 0.73 -5.11
C ALA A 429 -1.90 1.66 -4.09
N THR A 430 -1.21 1.91 -2.98
CA THR A 430 -1.61 2.93 -1.99
C THR A 430 -0.46 3.82 -1.60
N TRP A 431 -0.76 4.95 -0.98
CA TRP A 431 0.17 5.66 -0.11
C TRP A 431 -0.46 5.77 1.29
N THR A 432 0.28 6.26 2.28
CA THR A 432 -0.21 6.33 3.67
C THR A 432 -1.11 7.55 3.95
N GLY A 433 -1.63 8.20 2.90
CA GLY A 433 -2.43 9.42 3.00
C GLY A 433 -1.67 10.67 3.42
N ASP A 434 -2.44 11.66 3.85
CA ASP A 434 -2.01 13.05 4.07
C ASP A 434 -1.20 13.20 5.36
N ASN A 435 0.07 12.82 5.32
CA ASN A 435 1.00 12.98 6.42
C ASN A 435 1.39 14.46 6.64
N GLY A 436 2.06 14.72 7.76
CA GLY A 436 2.59 16.04 8.11
C GLY A 436 4.10 16.11 7.98
N SER A 437 4.63 17.29 7.67
CA SER A 437 6.06 17.60 7.67
C SER A 437 6.59 17.70 9.12
N CYS A 438 6.70 16.57 9.80
CA CYS A 438 7.27 16.48 11.15
C CYS A 438 8.05 15.16 11.35
N TRP A 439 8.96 15.16 12.33
CA TRP A 439 9.80 14.01 12.63
C TRP A 439 8.99 12.77 13.06
N ASP A 440 7.88 12.96 13.78
CA ASP A 440 7.04 11.84 14.21
C ASP A 440 6.44 11.10 13.01
N HIS A 441 5.93 11.82 12.00
CA HIS A 441 5.39 11.21 10.80
C HIS A 441 6.47 10.63 9.88
N LEU A 442 7.66 11.24 9.85
CA LEU A 442 8.82 10.66 9.19
C LEU A 442 9.14 9.29 9.79
N LYS A 443 9.23 9.16 11.12
CA LYS A 443 9.51 7.87 11.76
C LYS A 443 8.36 6.88 11.59
N MET A 444 7.12 7.34 11.81
CA MET A 444 5.90 6.53 11.73
C MET A 444 5.64 5.95 10.34
N SER A 445 6.18 6.57 9.29
CA SER A 445 6.10 6.04 7.93
C SER A 445 6.63 4.61 7.77
N VAL A 446 7.62 4.21 8.59
CA VAL A 446 8.22 2.87 8.56
C VAL A 446 7.24 1.82 9.09
N PRO A 447 6.76 1.87 10.36
CA PRO A 447 5.81 0.89 10.88
C PRO A 447 4.49 0.88 10.10
N MET A 448 4.00 2.02 9.59
CA MET A 448 2.78 2.04 8.77
C MET A 448 2.97 1.28 7.45
N SER A 449 4.08 1.51 6.74
CA SER A 449 4.36 0.82 5.48
C SER A 449 4.61 -0.69 5.69
N LEU A 450 5.27 -1.06 6.79
CA LEU A 450 5.41 -2.46 7.19
C LEU A 450 4.06 -3.10 7.49
N THR A 451 3.18 -2.40 8.23
CA THR A 451 1.84 -2.89 8.58
C THR A 451 0.98 -3.11 7.33
N LEU A 452 1.03 -2.20 6.35
CA LEU A 452 0.37 -2.36 5.05
C LEU A 452 0.86 -3.61 4.32
N GLY A 453 2.17 -3.84 4.26
CA GLY A 453 2.75 -5.06 3.71
C GLY A 453 2.23 -6.33 4.40
N LEU A 454 2.24 -6.36 5.75
CA LEU A 454 1.72 -7.46 6.56
C LEU A 454 0.18 -7.60 6.48
N SER A 455 -0.49 -6.62 5.89
CA SER A 455 -1.95 -6.59 5.67
C SER A 455 -2.31 -6.76 4.19
N GLY A 456 -1.39 -7.33 3.39
CA GLY A 456 -1.63 -7.72 2.00
C GLY A 456 -1.43 -6.60 0.98
N GLN A 457 -0.90 -5.43 1.36
CA GLN A 457 -0.65 -4.31 0.46
C GLN A 457 0.87 -4.10 0.28
N PRO A 458 1.52 -4.83 -0.64
CA PRO A 458 2.97 -4.80 -0.82
C PRO A 458 3.52 -3.53 -1.46
N PHE A 459 2.67 -2.73 -2.12
CA PHE A 459 3.08 -1.53 -2.86
C PHE A 459 2.54 -0.25 -2.22
N SER A 460 3.21 0.18 -1.17
CA SER A 460 2.89 1.36 -0.37
C SER A 460 4.11 2.24 -0.12
N GLY A 461 3.87 3.48 0.32
CA GLY A 461 4.88 4.41 0.81
C GLY A 461 4.25 5.69 1.34
N ALA A 462 5.02 6.51 2.04
CA ALA A 462 4.57 7.80 2.57
C ALA A 462 5.04 8.95 1.67
N ASP A 463 4.33 10.08 1.71
CA ASP A 463 4.76 11.29 1.01
C ASP A 463 6.03 11.85 1.64
N ILE A 464 7.12 11.81 0.86
CA ILE A 464 8.46 12.19 1.30
C ILE A 464 8.51 13.71 1.50
N GLY A 465 8.90 14.12 2.71
CA GLY A 465 8.92 15.51 3.13
C GLY A 465 7.64 15.97 3.84
N GLY A 466 6.54 15.21 3.75
CA GLY A 466 5.26 15.54 4.38
C GLY A 466 4.32 16.34 3.49
N PHE A 467 3.07 15.91 3.37
CA PHE A 467 2.03 16.59 2.62
C PHE A 467 1.68 17.94 3.27
N LEU A 468 1.24 17.92 4.53
CA LEU A 468 0.88 19.12 5.30
C LEU A 468 2.10 19.78 5.94
N PHE A 469 1.95 21.06 6.32
CA PHE A 469 2.95 21.89 6.99
C PHE A 469 4.23 22.14 6.17
N ASN A 470 5.11 23.00 6.68
CA ASN A 470 6.38 23.30 6.05
C ASN A 470 7.46 22.31 6.47
N ALA A 471 8.27 21.86 5.53
CA ALA A 471 9.47 21.06 5.82
C ALA A 471 10.70 21.96 5.92
N ASP A 472 11.69 21.55 6.70
CA ASP A 472 13.04 22.10 6.65
C ASP A 472 14.02 21.15 5.93
N ALA A 473 15.25 21.61 5.74
CA ALA A 473 16.30 20.87 5.04
C ALA A 473 16.66 19.55 5.74
N ASP A 474 16.69 19.53 7.07
CA ASP A 474 17.08 18.36 7.84
C ASP A 474 15.99 17.28 7.79
N LEU A 475 14.73 17.68 7.95
CA LEU A 475 13.59 16.77 7.83
C LEU A 475 13.53 16.17 6.42
N PHE A 476 13.55 17.00 5.37
CA PHE A 476 13.46 16.49 4.00
C PHE A 476 14.66 15.61 3.64
N GLY A 477 15.88 16.04 3.99
CA GLY A 477 17.10 15.27 3.76
C GLY A 477 17.03 13.88 4.38
N ASN A 478 16.68 13.80 5.67
CA ASN A 478 16.50 12.50 6.34
C ASN A 478 15.39 11.67 5.67
N TRP A 479 14.28 12.30 5.28
CA TRP A 479 13.16 11.58 4.70
C TRP A 479 13.49 10.99 3.32
N ILE A 480 14.14 11.74 2.43
CA ILE A 480 14.53 11.22 1.11
C ILE A 480 15.59 10.12 1.25
N GLY A 481 16.47 10.21 2.25
CA GLY A 481 17.56 9.26 2.48
C GLY A 481 17.12 7.81 2.74
N PHE A 482 15.95 7.59 3.35
CA PHE A 482 15.36 6.25 3.47
C PHE A 482 14.07 6.06 2.66
N GLY A 483 13.32 7.14 2.41
CA GLY A 483 12.09 7.11 1.61
C GLY A 483 12.34 6.73 0.15
N ALA A 484 13.56 6.91 -0.36
CA ALA A 484 14.01 6.34 -1.62
C ALA A 484 13.92 4.80 -1.68
N PHE A 485 13.77 4.11 -0.53
CA PHE A 485 13.63 2.65 -0.45
C PHE A 485 12.21 2.16 -0.15
N TYR A 486 11.21 3.04 -0.10
CA TYR A 486 9.82 2.58 -0.08
C TYR A 486 9.47 1.81 -1.37
N PRO A 487 8.55 0.83 -1.33
CA PRO A 487 8.01 0.22 -2.53
C PRO A 487 7.49 1.27 -3.52
N PHE A 488 6.65 2.19 -3.03
CA PHE A 488 6.19 3.38 -3.74
C PHE A 488 6.89 4.63 -3.18
N ALA A 489 7.69 5.32 -3.99
CA ALA A 489 8.46 6.50 -3.54
C ALA A 489 7.99 7.77 -4.25
N ARG A 490 7.32 8.67 -3.51
CA ARG A 490 6.78 9.93 -4.02
C ARG A 490 7.12 11.11 -3.11
N GLY A 491 7.60 12.21 -3.68
CA GLY A 491 7.59 13.52 -3.03
C GLY A 491 6.27 14.22 -3.30
N HIS A 492 5.59 14.71 -2.25
CA HIS A 492 4.31 15.41 -2.38
C HIS A 492 4.14 16.47 -1.29
N ALA A 493 3.43 17.54 -1.60
CA ALA A 493 3.20 18.67 -0.73
C ALA A 493 1.85 19.33 -1.03
N CYS A 494 1.17 19.78 0.02
CA CYS A 494 -0.10 20.50 -0.05
C CYS A 494 0.08 21.96 -0.50
N ALA A 495 -0.97 22.53 -1.07
CA ALA A 495 -1.07 23.95 -1.37
C ALA A 495 -0.88 24.80 -0.10
N GLY A 496 -0.26 25.98 -0.25
CA GLY A 496 0.00 26.88 0.87
C GLY A 496 1.19 26.50 1.76
N THR A 497 1.84 25.36 1.55
CA THR A 497 3.12 25.00 2.18
C THR A 497 4.31 25.45 1.33
N ASN A 498 5.52 25.42 1.87
CA ASN A 498 6.73 25.66 1.09
C ASN A 498 6.90 24.62 -0.03
N ASN A 499 7.69 25.00 -1.03
CA ASN A 499 8.13 24.08 -2.08
C ASN A 499 8.94 22.93 -1.46
N LYS A 500 8.75 21.70 -1.95
CA LYS A 500 9.39 20.49 -1.41
C LYS A 500 10.02 19.62 -2.50
N GLU A 501 10.34 20.21 -3.65
CA GLU A 501 11.16 19.55 -4.65
C GLU A 501 12.57 19.31 -4.11
N PRO A 502 13.27 18.25 -4.54
CA PRO A 502 14.57 17.82 -4.00
C PRO A 502 15.66 18.91 -3.90
N TRP A 503 15.58 19.95 -4.72
CA TRP A 503 16.56 21.03 -4.81
C TRP A 503 16.22 22.29 -4.00
N VAL A 504 15.04 22.35 -3.38
CA VAL A 504 14.58 23.58 -2.70
C VAL A 504 15.38 23.89 -1.44
N PHE A 505 15.88 22.86 -0.76
CA PHE A 505 16.53 22.97 0.55
C PHE A 505 18.05 23.20 0.48
N GLY A 506 18.54 23.65 -0.67
CA GLY A 506 19.95 23.93 -0.94
C GLY A 506 20.75 22.72 -1.42
N GLN A 507 21.98 22.99 -1.89
CA GLN A 507 22.79 22.02 -2.63
C GLN A 507 23.04 20.71 -1.87
N LYS A 508 23.24 20.76 -0.54
CA LYS A 508 23.47 19.55 0.25
C LYS A 508 22.29 18.58 0.24
N VAL A 509 21.06 19.09 0.32
CA VAL A 509 19.86 18.25 0.28
C VAL A 509 19.57 17.78 -1.15
N GLU A 510 19.88 18.62 -2.15
CA GLU A 510 19.85 18.21 -3.55
C GLU A 510 20.78 17.03 -3.82
N ASP A 511 22.01 17.10 -3.32
CA ASP A 511 23.02 16.05 -3.47
C ASP A 511 22.63 14.79 -2.72
N ALA A 512 22.12 14.91 -1.49
CA ALA A 512 21.60 13.78 -0.73
C ALA A 512 20.40 13.10 -1.43
N SER A 513 19.53 13.89 -2.06
CA SER A 513 18.42 13.37 -2.86
C SER A 513 18.92 12.63 -4.09
N ARG A 514 19.93 13.18 -4.79
CA ARG A 514 20.56 12.52 -5.93
C ARG A 514 21.17 11.18 -5.52
N ILE A 515 21.97 11.15 -4.45
CA ILE A 515 22.59 9.91 -3.94
C ILE A 515 21.52 8.87 -3.58
N ALA A 516 20.50 9.25 -2.82
CA ALA A 516 19.44 8.33 -2.39
C ALA A 516 18.66 7.75 -3.57
N LEU A 517 18.33 8.58 -4.56
CA LEU A 517 17.60 8.13 -5.75
C LEU A 517 18.49 7.33 -6.72
N GLU A 518 19.75 7.71 -6.92
CA GLU A 518 20.67 6.90 -7.72
C GLU A 518 20.86 5.49 -7.13
N ARG A 519 20.96 5.36 -5.79
CA ARG A 519 20.94 4.06 -5.09
C ARG A 519 19.68 3.26 -5.39
N ARG A 520 18.50 3.89 -5.34
CA ARG A 520 17.22 3.25 -5.70
C ARG A 520 17.24 2.71 -7.12
N TYR A 521 17.71 3.51 -8.08
CA TYR A 521 17.68 3.14 -9.50
C TYR A 521 18.74 2.07 -9.85
N ILE A 522 19.89 2.05 -9.17
CA ILE A 522 20.84 0.92 -9.23
C ILE A 522 20.16 -0.38 -8.76
N LEU A 523 19.30 -0.31 -7.73
CA LEU A 523 18.55 -1.44 -7.19
C LEU A 523 17.27 -1.78 -7.98
N LEU A 524 16.97 -1.09 -9.09
CA LEU A 524 15.77 -1.34 -9.89
C LEU A 524 15.57 -2.83 -10.25
N PRO A 525 16.60 -3.60 -10.68
CA PRO A 525 16.44 -5.03 -10.94
C PRO A 525 16.00 -5.85 -9.73
N TYR A 526 16.49 -5.50 -8.55
CA TYR A 526 16.09 -6.16 -7.31
C TYR A 526 14.67 -5.78 -6.90
N PHE A 527 14.31 -4.48 -6.90
CA PHE A 527 12.94 -4.04 -6.65
C PHE A 527 11.93 -4.65 -7.64
N TYR A 528 12.29 -4.76 -8.92
CA TYR A 528 11.42 -5.36 -9.93
C TYR A 528 11.24 -6.86 -9.74
N THR A 529 12.27 -7.53 -9.23
CA THR A 529 12.19 -8.94 -8.83
C THR A 529 11.27 -9.14 -7.64
N LEU A 530 11.37 -8.26 -6.63
CA LEU A 530 10.49 -8.29 -5.46
C LEU A 530 9.04 -7.94 -5.81
N LEU A 531 8.82 -7.02 -6.76
CA LEU A 531 7.49 -6.75 -7.30
C LEU A 531 6.89 -7.99 -7.97
N HIS A 532 7.70 -8.74 -8.72
CA HIS A 532 7.25 -10.00 -9.30
C HIS A 532 6.92 -11.04 -8.22
N GLU A 533 7.74 -11.16 -7.18
CA GLU A 533 7.45 -12.04 -6.04
C GLU A 533 6.10 -11.66 -5.38
N ALA A 534 5.92 -10.39 -5.04
CA ALA A 534 4.67 -9.86 -4.50
C ALA A 534 3.47 -10.16 -5.40
N SER A 535 3.64 -10.07 -6.72
CA SER A 535 2.56 -10.37 -7.67
C SER A 535 2.24 -11.86 -7.81
N THR A 536 3.15 -12.73 -7.38
CA THR A 536 3.04 -14.18 -7.53
C THR A 536 2.59 -14.86 -6.24
N ASN A 537 3.06 -14.39 -5.09
CA ASN A 537 2.79 -15.00 -3.80
C ASN A 537 2.43 -14.00 -2.68
N GLY A 538 2.38 -12.70 -2.98
CA GLY A 538 1.95 -11.65 -2.05
C GLY A 538 2.94 -11.27 -0.95
N MET A 539 4.18 -11.75 -1.01
CA MET A 539 5.22 -11.30 -0.08
C MET A 539 5.43 -9.77 -0.16
N PRO A 540 5.61 -9.08 0.98
CA PRO A 540 5.92 -7.65 0.98
C PRO A 540 7.26 -7.36 0.31
N ILE A 541 7.37 -6.22 -0.38
CA ILE A 541 8.65 -5.72 -0.89
C ILE A 541 9.48 -5.15 0.25
N MET A 542 8.85 -4.31 1.09
CA MET A 542 9.40 -3.80 2.34
C MET A 542 8.99 -4.75 3.48
N ARG A 543 9.95 -5.36 4.16
CA ARG A 543 9.73 -6.44 5.14
C ARG A 543 10.21 -6.02 6.54
N PRO A 544 9.55 -6.48 7.61
CA PRO A 544 10.00 -6.19 8.95
C PRO A 544 11.28 -6.96 9.26
N VAL A 545 12.14 -6.41 10.13
CA VAL A 545 13.43 -7.03 10.45
C VAL A 545 13.27 -8.44 11.02
N PHE A 546 12.21 -8.71 11.80
CA PHE A 546 11.97 -10.04 12.36
C PHE A 546 11.74 -11.14 11.32
N PHE A 547 11.49 -10.83 10.04
CA PHE A 547 11.44 -11.86 8.98
C PHE A 547 12.79 -12.54 8.76
N SER A 548 13.90 -11.88 9.10
CA SER A 548 15.24 -12.47 8.98
C SER A 548 15.45 -13.67 9.91
N ASP A 549 14.89 -13.62 11.11
CA ASP A 549 14.82 -14.72 12.06
C ASP A 549 13.58 -14.55 12.96
N PRO A 550 12.45 -15.18 12.60
CA PRO A 550 11.23 -15.10 13.41
C PRO A 550 11.42 -15.65 14.82
N LYS A 551 12.44 -16.47 15.09
CA LYS A 551 12.67 -17.04 16.43
C LYS A 551 13.39 -16.08 17.37
N ASP A 552 14.06 -15.07 16.83
CA ASP A 552 14.74 -14.06 17.64
C ASP A 552 13.73 -13.04 18.19
N LEU A 553 13.40 -13.18 19.47
CA LEU A 553 12.44 -12.31 20.16
C LEU A 553 12.89 -10.84 20.20
N SER A 554 14.20 -10.56 20.12
CA SER A 554 14.71 -9.18 20.15
C SER A 554 14.34 -8.37 18.90
N LEU A 555 14.03 -9.04 17.79
CA LEU A 555 13.69 -8.39 16.52
C LEU A 555 12.19 -8.06 16.40
N ARG A 556 11.35 -8.61 17.28
CA ARG A 556 9.87 -8.56 17.13
C ARG A 556 9.28 -7.16 17.18
N ALA A 557 9.94 -6.24 17.89
CA ALA A 557 9.49 -4.87 18.06
C ALA A 557 10.24 -3.86 17.17
N GLU A 558 11.22 -4.32 16.37
CA GLU A 558 12.01 -3.42 15.53
C GLU A 558 11.14 -2.77 14.45
N GLU A 559 11.10 -1.43 14.47
CA GLU A 559 10.23 -0.63 13.60
C GLU A 559 10.90 0.60 12.99
N GLU A 560 12.19 0.83 13.23
CA GLU A 560 12.96 1.91 12.62
C GLU A 560 13.77 1.41 11.41
N ALA A 561 14.50 0.30 11.59
CA ALA A 561 15.16 -0.43 10.53
C ALA A 561 14.19 -1.39 9.83
N PHE A 562 14.43 -1.65 8.55
CA PHE A 562 13.59 -2.54 7.75
C PHE A 562 14.39 -3.25 6.66
N LEU A 563 13.81 -4.31 6.11
CA LEU A 563 14.40 -5.05 5.01
C LEU A 563 13.73 -4.66 3.68
N VAL A 564 14.50 -4.68 2.60
CA VAL A 564 14.00 -4.69 1.22
C VAL A 564 14.26 -6.10 0.67
N GLY A 565 13.19 -6.86 0.48
CA GLY A 565 13.27 -8.31 0.30
C GLY A 565 13.97 -8.97 1.50
N ASP A 566 14.67 -10.09 1.27
CA ASP A 566 15.37 -10.81 2.35
C ASP A 566 16.83 -10.39 2.51
N ASN A 567 17.40 -9.72 1.52
CA ASN A 567 18.84 -9.63 1.33
C ASN A 567 19.44 -8.26 1.62
N LEU A 568 18.61 -7.22 1.75
CA LEU A 568 19.05 -5.85 1.96
C LEU A 568 18.40 -5.28 3.22
N LEU A 569 19.21 -4.84 4.17
CA LEU A 569 18.80 -4.15 5.38
C LEU A 569 19.04 -2.65 5.21
N ILE A 570 18.01 -1.85 5.50
CA ILE A 570 18.02 -0.40 5.46
C ILE A 570 17.91 0.12 6.90
N ILE A 571 18.85 0.97 7.30
CA ILE A 571 18.89 1.60 8.62
C ILE A 571 18.81 3.12 8.39
N PRO A 572 17.63 3.75 8.55
CA PRO A 572 17.48 5.19 8.41
C PRO A 572 18.42 5.97 9.32
N ALA A 573 18.85 7.16 8.89
CA ALA A 573 19.78 8.00 9.68
C ALA A 573 19.21 8.44 11.03
N PHE A 574 17.89 8.49 11.18
CA PHE A 574 17.23 8.80 12.45
C PHE A 574 17.19 7.63 13.45
N ALA A 575 17.46 6.40 12.98
CA ALA A 575 17.29 5.20 13.79
C ALA A 575 18.26 5.21 14.97
N ASN A 576 17.75 4.95 16.16
CA ASN A 576 18.51 5.04 17.40
C ASN A 576 18.68 3.66 18.03
N GLN A 577 19.85 3.05 17.82
CA GLN A 577 20.19 1.72 18.31
C GLN A 577 19.12 0.65 17.95
N PRO A 578 18.73 0.53 16.66
CA PRO A 578 17.74 -0.47 16.26
C PRO A 578 18.24 -1.88 16.56
N ALA A 579 17.31 -2.79 16.86
CA ALA A 579 17.59 -4.21 16.97
C ALA A 579 17.90 -4.76 15.57
N LEU A 580 19.11 -5.28 15.39
CA LEU A 580 19.58 -5.76 14.10
C LEU A 580 19.69 -7.29 14.10
N PRO A 581 19.45 -7.92 12.94
CA PRO A 581 19.54 -9.37 12.83
C PRO A 581 20.97 -9.87 13.02
N LYS A 582 21.09 -11.06 13.62
CA LYS A 582 22.37 -11.77 13.77
C LYS A 582 22.86 -12.33 12.43
N GLY A 583 24.08 -12.82 12.45
CA GLY A 583 24.76 -13.39 11.28
C GLY A 583 25.51 -12.34 10.46
N ILE A 584 25.89 -12.72 9.24
CA ILE A 584 26.69 -11.87 8.37
C ILE A 584 25.80 -10.80 7.73
N TRP A 585 26.06 -9.54 8.06
CA TRP A 585 25.48 -8.36 7.42
C TRP A 585 26.59 -7.35 7.14
N LYS A 586 27.04 -7.27 5.87
CA LYS A 586 28.14 -6.39 5.47
C LYS A 586 27.61 -5.05 4.99
N GLU A 587 28.31 -3.97 5.32
CA GLU A 587 27.97 -2.64 4.81
C GLU A 587 28.08 -2.60 3.28
N LEU A 588 27.13 -1.90 2.66
CA LEU A 588 27.01 -1.79 1.21
C LEU A 588 27.01 -0.32 0.80
N SER A 589 27.90 0.03 -0.12
CA SER A 589 27.94 1.31 -0.83
C SER A 589 27.63 1.06 -2.30
N LEU A 590 26.74 1.87 -2.87
CA LEU A 590 26.34 1.77 -4.28
C LEU A 590 26.73 3.01 -5.09
N VAL A 591 26.82 4.16 -4.43
CA VAL A 591 27.12 5.45 -5.03
C VAL A 591 28.26 6.09 -4.25
N GLU A 592 29.14 6.84 -4.91
CA GLU A 592 30.22 7.54 -4.23
C GLU A 592 29.68 8.58 -3.24
N GLY A 593 30.34 8.73 -2.09
CA GLY A 593 29.96 9.68 -1.03
C GLY A 593 28.84 9.20 -0.11
N ASP A 594 28.20 8.09 -0.45
CA ASP A 594 26.95 7.64 0.17
C ASP A 594 27.10 7.11 1.61
N GLN A 595 28.30 6.71 2.02
CA GLN A 595 28.64 6.29 3.39
C GLN A 595 28.92 7.48 4.32
N ASN A 596 29.27 8.65 3.75
CA ASN A 596 29.72 9.82 4.50
C ASN A 596 28.66 10.94 4.55
N ASP A 597 27.62 10.85 3.72
CA ASP A 597 26.55 11.84 3.71
C ASP A 597 25.61 11.68 4.92
N LYS A 598 25.26 12.83 5.53
CA LYS A 598 24.53 12.93 6.80
C LYS A 598 23.16 12.25 6.76
N TYR A 599 22.50 12.27 5.60
CA TYR A 599 21.09 11.92 5.50
C TYR A 599 20.85 10.50 5.02
N GLN A 600 21.88 9.86 4.46
CA GLN A 600 21.77 8.54 3.86
C GLN A 600 21.43 7.47 4.89
N ALA A 601 20.47 6.61 4.53
CA ALA A 601 20.31 5.35 5.25
C ALA A 601 21.55 4.48 5.03
N LYS A 602 21.97 3.77 6.09
CA LYS A 602 22.98 2.72 5.97
C LYS A 602 22.35 1.50 5.33
N MET A 603 23.06 0.90 4.39
CA MET A 603 22.65 -0.33 3.72
C MET A 603 23.55 -1.47 4.16
N LYS A 604 22.96 -2.64 4.43
CA LYS A 604 23.72 -3.88 4.64
C LYS A 604 23.18 -5.01 3.78
N ILE A 605 24.09 -5.77 3.17
CA ILE A 605 23.77 -7.00 2.45
C ILE A 605 23.92 -8.22 3.36
N ARG A 606 22.97 -9.15 3.28
CA ARG A 606 22.98 -10.42 4.01
C ARG A 606 24.06 -11.38 3.47
N GLY A 607 24.75 -12.10 4.33
CA GLY A 607 25.59 -13.23 3.93
C GLY A 607 24.73 -14.36 3.35
N GLY A 608 25.22 -14.99 2.27
CA GLY A 608 24.47 -15.95 1.49
C GLY A 608 23.66 -15.32 0.35
N ALA A 609 23.74 -14.00 0.14
CA ALA A 609 22.92 -13.29 -0.83
C ALA A 609 23.66 -12.89 -2.11
N ILE A 610 22.93 -12.94 -3.21
CA ILE A 610 23.27 -12.29 -4.49
C ILE A 610 22.15 -11.28 -4.81
N ILE A 611 22.50 -10.00 -4.92
CA ILE A 611 21.57 -8.93 -5.31
C ILE A 611 21.91 -8.45 -6.73
N PRO A 612 20.98 -8.57 -7.70
CA PRO A 612 21.16 -8.00 -9.04
C PRO A 612 20.97 -6.49 -9.02
N THR A 613 21.91 -5.76 -9.62
CA THR A 613 21.88 -4.32 -9.76
C THR A 613 22.14 -3.87 -11.20
N GLY A 614 21.51 -2.77 -11.58
CA GLY A 614 21.77 -2.09 -12.84
C GLY A 614 22.80 -0.98 -12.67
N LYS A 615 22.82 -0.06 -13.63
CA LYS A 615 23.54 1.21 -13.53
C LYS A 615 22.63 2.36 -13.13
N ILE A 616 23.23 3.50 -12.81
CA ILE A 616 22.51 4.77 -12.66
C ILE A 616 21.83 5.13 -13.99
N ILE A 617 20.53 5.38 -13.92
CA ILE A 617 19.68 5.82 -15.03
C ILE A 617 18.80 6.98 -14.57
N GLN A 618 18.36 7.84 -15.49
CA GLN A 618 17.53 9.01 -15.13
C GLN A 618 16.02 8.70 -15.07
N ASN A 619 15.62 7.62 -15.73
CA ASN A 619 14.27 7.06 -15.70
C ASN A 619 14.32 5.57 -16.06
N THR A 620 13.25 4.83 -15.80
CA THR A 620 13.21 3.36 -16.01
C THR A 620 13.08 2.90 -17.47
N THR A 621 13.02 3.83 -18.44
CA THR A 621 13.01 3.49 -19.87
C THR A 621 14.42 3.34 -20.45
N GLU A 622 15.44 3.84 -19.75
CA GLU A 622 16.85 3.63 -20.11
C GLU A 622 17.29 2.18 -19.83
N ASN A 623 18.32 1.72 -20.55
CA ASN A 623 18.89 0.38 -20.38
C ASN A 623 19.59 0.22 -19.03
N SER A 624 18.84 -0.21 -18.01
CA SER A 624 19.34 -0.42 -16.65
C SER A 624 20.36 -1.56 -16.56
N LEU A 625 20.15 -2.65 -17.31
CA LEU A 625 20.92 -3.89 -17.19
C LEU A 625 22.23 -3.91 -17.99
N ASP A 626 22.65 -2.83 -18.66
CA ASP A 626 23.91 -2.83 -19.40
C ASP A 626 24.88 -1.77 -18.84
N PRO A 627 25.81 -2.14 -17.93
CA PRO A 627 26.09 -3.51 -17.46
C PRO A 627 25.22 -3.98 -16.28
N LEU A 628 24.92 -5.29 -16.22
CA LEU A 628 24.35 -5.97 -15.06
C LEU A 628 25.47 -6.21 -14.05
N THR A 629 25.26 -5.82 -12.80
CA THR A 629 26.18 -6.10 -11.70
C THR A 629 25.51 -7.06 -10.71
N LEU A 630 26.24 -8.08 -10.25
CA LEU A 630 25.80 -8.95 -9.16
C LEU A 630 26.63 -8.65 -7.91
N LEU A 631 25.96 -8.13 -6.88
CA LEU A 631 26.55 -7.94 -5.56
C LEU A 631 26.47 -9.27 -4.80
N VAL A 632 27.62 -9.78 -4.36
CA VAL A 632 27.73 -11.11 -3.74
C VAL A 632 28.29 -10.95 -2.33
N CYS A 633 27.55 -11.41 -1.33
CA CYS A 633 28.04 -11.53 0.04
C CYS A 633 27.95 -13.00 0.45
N LEU A 634 29.09 -13.65 0.64
CA LEU A 634 29.12 -15.07 1.00
C LEU A 634 28.66 -15.29 2.44
N ASP A 635 28.04 -16.43 2.69
CA ASP A 635 27.73 -16.93 4.03
C ASP A 635 28.95 -17.58 4.71
N GLU A 636 28.74 -18.15 5.90
CA GLU A 636 29.77 -18.84 6.68
C GLU A 636 30.33 -20.09 5.97
N GLN A 637 29.56 -20.68 5.05
CA GLN A 637 29.97 -21.83 4.24
C GLN A 637 30.61 -21.41 2.90
N GLY A 638 30.80 -20.10 2.68
CA GLY A 638 31.38 -19.57 1.45
C GLY A 638 30.44 -19.66 0.25
N LYS A 639 29.13 -19.63 0.47
CA LYS A 639 28.11 -19.72 -0.59
C LYS A 639 27.24 -18.47 -0.64
N ALA A 640 26.59 -18.24 -1.79
CA ALA A 640 25.50 -17.29 -1.91
C ALA A 640 24.55 -17.66 -3.04
N SER A 641 23.30 -17.20 -2.96
CA SER A 641 22.30 -17.38 -4.01
C SER A 641 21.41 -16.15 -4.17
N GLY A 642 20.81 -16.02 -5.34
CA GLY A 642 19.84 -14.97 -5.63
C GLY A 642 19.19 -15.17 -7.00
N ASN A 643 18.22 -14.33 -7.31
CA ASN A 643 17.50 -14.38 -8.58
C ASN A 643 17.19 -12.98 -9.11
N MET A 644 16.91 -12.92 -10.41
CA MET A 644 16.46 -11.70 -11.09
C MET A 644 15.29 -12.03 -12.01
N TYR A 645 14.19 -11.30 -11.88
CA TYR A 645 13.11 -11.27 -12.86
C TYR A 645 13.23 -10.03 -13.74
N TRP A 646 13.07 -10.20 -15.06
CA TRP A 646 13.06 -9.10 -16.01
C TRP A 646 12.11 -9.38 -17.18
N ASP A 647 11.42 -8.36 -17.66
CA ASP A 647 10.57 -8.42 -18.86
C ASP A 647 10.61 -7.05 -19.58
N ALA A 648 9.75 -6.86 -20.58
CA ALA A 648 9.66 -5.61 -21.35
C ALA A 648 9.41 -4.35 -20.48
N GLY A 649 8.91 -4.51 -19.26
CA GLY A 649 8.62 -3.45 -18.29
C GLY A 649 7.17 -3.01 -18.30
N ASP A 650 6.44 -3.28 -19.38
CA ASP A 650 5.03 -2.96 -19.52
C ASP A 650 4.36 -3.98 -20.47
N GLY A 651 3.03 -3.99 -20.50
CA GLY A 651 2.21 -4.89 -21.28
C GLY A 651 2.20 -6.34 -20.79
N TRP A 652 1.52 -7.21 -21.53
CA TRP A 652 1.10 -8.53 -21.04
C TRP A 652 1.90 -9.71 -21.61
N SER A 653 2.95 -9.46 -22.38
CA SER A 653 3.75 -10.50 -23.03
C SER A 653 4.39 -11.48 -22.03
N TYR A 654 4.72 -11.03 -20.82
CA TYR A 654 5.21 -11.91 -19.74
C TYR A 654 4.24 -13.07 -19.43
N LYS A 655 2.93 -12.86 -19.55
CA LYS A 655 1.92 -13.93 -19.37
C LYS A 655 2.01 -15.02 -20.46
N LYS A 656 2.66 -14.73 -21.59
CA LYS A 656 2.92 -15.65 -22.70
C LYS A 656 4.34 -16.27 -22.64
N GLY A 657 5.09 -16.00 -21.56
CA GLY A 657 6.45 -16.49 -21.37
C GLY A 657 7.55 -15.51 -21.78
N ASP A 658 7.22 -14.30 -22.22
CA ASP A 658 8.20 -13.28 -22.63
C ASP A 658 8.74 -12.51 -21.41
N TYR A 659 9.38 -13.24 -20.52
CA TYR A 659 10.14 -12.76 -19.37
C TYR A 659 11.46 -13.56 -19.26
N SER A 660 12.34 -13.15 -18.36
CA SER A 660 13.56 -13.85 -17.98
C SER A 660 13.62 -13.93 -16.46
N LEU A 661 13.57 -15.15 -15.93
CA LEU A 661 13.83 -15.43 -14.52
C LEU A 661 15.17 -16.17 -14.42
N LEU A 662 16.18 -15.45 -13.93
CA LEU A 662 17.56 -15.92 -13.78
C LEU A 662 17.81 -16.32 -12.33
N GLN A 663 18.48 -17.45 -12.11
CA GLN A 663 18.95 -17.91 -10.80
C GLN A 663 20.47 -17.97 -10.78
N PHE A 664 21.07 -17.35 -9.76
CA PHE A 664 22.51 -17.24 -9.59
C PHE A 664 22.96 -18.01 -8.35
N VAL A 665 24.14 -18.61 -8.43
CA VAL A 665 24.81 -19.23 -7.29
C VAL A 665 26.28 -18.82 -7.29
N ALA A 666 26.81 -18.53 -6.11
CA ALA A 666 28.22 -18.31 -5.85
C ALA A 666 28.73 -19.38 -4.87
N GLU A 667 29.89 -19.97 -5.16
CA GLU A 667 30.55 -20.93 -4.26
C GLU A 667 32.05 -20.65 -4.19
N ARG A 668 32.59 -20.65 -2.98
CA ARG A 668 34.02 -20.51 -2.69
C ARG A 668 34.69 -21.89 -2.66
N ASN A 669 35.75 -22.04 -3.44
CA ASN A 669 36.65 -23.19 -3.43
C ASN A 669 38.09 -22.70 -3.25
N GLY A 670 38.65 -22.85 -2.04
CA GLY A 670 39.97 -22.34 -1.71
C GLY A 670 40.02 -20.79 -1.68
N ASP A 671 40.93 -20.21 -2.47
CA ASP A 671 41.09 -18.75 -2.64
C ASP A 671 40.25 -18.18 -3.80
N LYS A 672 39.40 -19.00 -4.43
CA LYS A 672 38.58 -18.64 -5.58
C LYS A 672 37.09 -18.72 -5.26
N VAL A 673 36.32 -17.83 -5.84
CA VAL A 673 34.85 -17.83 -5.84
C VAL A 673 34.38 -17.90 -7.27
N THR A 674 33.48 -18.84 -7.56
CA THR A 674 32.83 -18.95 -8.87
C THR A 674 31.38 -18.51 -8.75
N VAL A 675 30.96 -17.57 -9.61
CA VAL A 675 29.57 -17.13 -9.71
C VAL A 675 29.02 -17.53 -11.07
N LYS A 676 27.86 -18.19 -11.10
CA LYS A 676 27.27 -18.73 -12.32
C LYS A 676 25.75 -18.60 -12.35
N LEU A 677 25.20 -18.53 -13.56
CA LEU A 677 23.78 -18.71 -13.84
C LEU A 677 23.44 -20.21 -13.81
N THR A 678 22.61 -20.63 -12.86
CA THR A 678 22.23 -22.05 -12.71
C THR A 678 20.92 -22.39 -13.43
N LYS A 679 20.04 -21.40 -13.62
CA LYS A 679 18.76 -21.59 -14.30
C LYS A 679 18.30 -20.30 -14.98
N LYS A 680 17.75 -20.44 -16.19
CA LYS A 680 17.03 -19.40 -16.95
C LYS A 680 15.66 -19.93 -17.33
N THR A 681 14.61 -19.22 -16.94
CA THR A 681 13.22 -19.56 -17.29
C THR A 681 12.59 -18.40 -18.05
N GLY A 682 11.80 -18.68 -19.09
CA GLY A 682 11.21 -17.68 -19.97
C GLY A 682 12.05 -17.41 -21.23
N LYS A 683 11.54 -16.53 -22.10
CA LYS A 683 12.05 -16.31 -23.47
C LYS A 683 12.64 -14.91 -23.70
N TYR A 684 12.59 -14.02 -22.72
CA TYR A 684 13.05 -12.64 -22.89
C TYR A 684 14.58 -12.59 -22.91
N ASN A 685 15.13 -11.88 -23.90
CA ASN A 685 16.56 -11.62 -23.99
C ASN A 685 16.88 -10.32 -23.25
N THR A 686 17.63 -10.43 -22.16
CA THR A 686 18.07 -9.28 -21.37
C THR A 686 19.16 -8.50 -22.11
N GLU A 687 19.21 -7.19 -21.87
CA GLU A 687 20.06 -6.25 -22.60
C GLU A 687 21.56 -6.56 -22.44
N ASN A 688 21.94 -7.15 -21.30
CA ASN A 688 23.31 -7.55 -20.97
C ASN A 688 23.84 -8.77 -21.75
N LYS A 689 23.00 -9.50 -22.47
CA LYS A 689 23.38 -10.72 -23.22
C LYS A 689 24.18 -11.73 -22.37
N ASP A 690 23.67 -12.01 -21.17
CA ASP A 690 24.27 -12.90 -20.17
C ASP A 690 25.66 -12.47 -19.63
N MET A 691 26.15 -11.26 -19.98
CA MET A 691 27.35 -10.67 -19.39
C MET A 691 27.05 -10.01 -18.05
N ALA A 692 27.94 -10.11 -17.08
CA ALA A 692 27.80 -9.41 -15.81
C ALA A 692 29.15 -9.00 -15.22
N VAL A 693 29.09 -7.97 -14.37
CA VAL A 693 30.15 -7.61 -13.41
C VAL A 693 29.81 -8.26 -12.08
N ILE A 694 30.73 -9.03 -11.50
CA ILE A 694 30.59 -9.60 -10.16
C ILE A 694 31.33 -8.71 -9.19
N LYS A 695 30.68 -8.32 -8.08
CA LYS A 695 31.30 -7.62 -6.95
C LYS A 695 31.13 -8.44 -5.68
N ILE A 696 32.20 -9.05 -5.21
CA ILE A 696 32.22 -9.79 -3.95
C ILE A 696 32.57 -8.83 -2.82
N ILE A 697 31.68 -8.74 -1.83
CA ILE A 697 31.79 -7.86 -0.67
C ILE A 697 32.48 -8.63 0.46
N THR A 698 33.66 -8.17 0.87
CA THR A 698 34.49 -8.80 1.91
C THR A 698 34.90 -7.78 2.97
N ASP A 699 35.46 -8.26 4.09
CA ASP A 699 36.04 -7.39 5.12
C ASP A 699 37.26 -6.59 4.65
N GLN A 700 37.91 -7.04 3.57
CA GLN A 700 39.08 -6.37 2.97
C GLN A 700 38.70 -5.44 1.82
N GLY A 701 37.41 -5.21 1.59
CA GLY A 701 36.87 -4.42 0.48
C GLY A 701 36.21 -5.26 -0.61
N ILE A 702 36.04 -4.67 -1.79
CA ILE A 702 35.35 -5.30 -2.93
C ILE A 702 36.36 -5.95 -3.88
N ARG A 703 36.14 -7.23 -4.19
CA ARG A 703 36.81 -7.93 -5.31
C ARG A 703 35.85 -7.99 -6.49
N GLN A 704 36.35 -7.79 -7.71
CA GLN A 704 35.49 -7.79 -8.89
C GLN A 704 36.13 -8.47 -10.10
N ALA A 705 35.27 -9.04 -10.94
CA ALA A 705 35.59 -9.54 -12.27
C ALA A 705 34.36 -9.40 -13.16
N SER A 706 34.55 -9.48 -14.48
CA SER A 706 33.47 -9.43 -15.46
C SER A 706 33.58 -10.61 -16.40
N GLY A 707 32.44 -11.12 -16.87
CA GLY A 707 32.43 -12.26 -17.78
C GLY A 707 31.03 -12.72 -18.14
N ASN A 708 30.96 -13.89 -18.77
CA ASN A 708 29.69 -14.52 -19.13
C ASN A 708 29.19 -15.39 -17.96
N LEU A 709 27.95 -15.16 -17.54
CA LEU A 709 27.36 -15.88 -16.40
C LEU A 709 27.11 -17.37 -16.67
N VAL A 710 26.95 -17.77 -17.94
CA VAL A 710 26.74 -19.18 -18.34
C VAL A 710 28.04 -19.97 -18.25
N GLU A 711 29.16 -19.35 -18.61
CA GLU A 711 30.50 -19.94 -18.51
C GLU A 711 31.00 -20.01 -17.07
N GLY A 712 30.46 -19.15 -16.20
CA GLY A 712 30.90 -18.97 -14.83
C GLY A 712 32.04 -17.96 -14.73
N ILE A 713 31.96 -17.08 -13.74
CA ILE A 713 32.93 -16.01 -13.53
C ILE A 713 33.71 -16.34 -12.26
N GLU A 714 35.02 -16.51 -12.39
CA GLU A 714 35.93 -16.80 -11.29
C GLU A 714 36.59 -15.52 -10.75
N ILE A 715 36.63 -15.37 -9.43
CA ILE A 715 37.23 -14.24 -8.72
C ILE A 715 38.16 -14.77 -7.63
N ARG A 716 39.37 -14.25 -7.55
CA ARG A 716 40.32 -14.55 -6.47
C ARG A 716 40.09 -13.60 -5.29
N LEU A 717 39.96 -14.15 -4.07
CA LEU A 717 39.72 -13.40 -2.83
C LEU A 717 41.00 -12.76 -2.29
#